data_AF-A0A958TGL6-F1
#
_entry.id   AF-A0A958TGL6-F1
#
_cell.length_a   1.000
_cell.length_b   1.000
_cell.length_c   1.000
_cell.angle_alpha   90.00
_cell.angle_beta   90.00
_cell.angle_gamma   90.00
#
_symmetry.space_group_name_H-M   'P 1'
#
loop_
_entity.id
_entity.type
_entity.pdbx_description
1 polymer ?
#
loop_
_entity_poly.entity_id
_entity_poly.type
_entity_poly.pdbx_seq_one_letter_code
_entity_poly.pdbx_strand_id
1 'polypeptide(L)'
;IQLFESWYNNDSNKAEPIETLISKFASEGNTKVNAVCDDDIETFTASEWHNFDAVKQQDILLKYRLTYLAETEVNWCPALGTVLANDEIVNGLSERGGHPIIRKKMTQWSMRISAYADRLLNGIDYNKEDLDWTESLKDIQRNWIGKSVGAAVTFNVIASGTKQSHTIEVFTTRPDTIFGVSFMTLAPEHDLVSQITTPEQKAEVEAYIEATAKRSERDRMADVKTISGAFTGAYAEHPFTKNPIPIWIGDYVLAGYGTGAVMSVPCGDQRDYDFAKHFDIEIPNIFEGADISEEAFSDKDKTIIANSDFLNGLNYKQATKKAIQELEKLGQGKGKTNYRLRDAVFSRQRYWGEPFPVYYVNGMPQMIDKAHLPIRLPEVEKYLPTETGEPPLGRADVWAWCTKTNSVVSNNTINHTTVFPLELNTMPGWAGSSWYFFRYMDAQNDEVFASKEALNYWKNVDLYIGGSEHATGHLLYARFWVKFLKDRGFVNVEEPFKKLINQGMILGTSAFVYRVFAYYVIENERYTVKLSKPIILDKLAYDKSSLSKNKDAFNVEGFIYTDIDYVILDQIMNLASHKFKTEPEFNIVPIHVKVQYVNASDELDIEGLKKDEEFGEDYKDAIFIGENGEIIKGDNDVYKVGREVEKMSKSKY
;
A
#
# COMPACT_ATOMS: atom_id res chain seq x y z
N ILE A 1 0.20 -4.79 23.91
CA ILE A 1 -0.68 -4.59 25.09
C ILE A 1 -1.11 -3.14 25.24
N GLN A 2 -0.25 -2.20 25.63
CA GLN A 2 -0.70 -0.81 25.91
C GLN A 2 -1.44 -0.15 24.73
N LEU A 3 -0.94 -0.30 23.51
CA LEU A 3 -1.63 0.18 22.29
C LEU A 3 -2.97 -0.53 22.05
N PHE A 4 -3.07 -1.83 22.34
CA PHE A 4 -4.32 -2.60 22.22
C PHE A 4 -5.34 -2.15 23.27
N GLU A 5 -4.90 -1.91 24.51
CA GLU A 5 -5.72 -1.39 25.61
C GLU A 5 -5.90 0.14 25.56
N SER A 6 -5.85 0.72 24.37
CA SER A 6 -6.07 2.15 24.18
C SER A 6 -6.96 2.44 22.98
N TRP A 7 -7.71 3.54 23.06
CA TRP A 7 -8.48 4.14 21.96
C TRP A 7 -8.05 5.60 21.79
N TYR A 8 -8.38 6.21 20.65
CA TYR A 8 -8.10 7.63 20.42
C TYR A 8 -9.35 8.48 20.63
N ASN A 9 -9.29 9.40 21.59
CA ASN A 9 -10.38 10.33 21.89
C ASN A 9 -10.13 11.66 21.17
N ASN A 10 -11.01 12.03 20.24
CA ASN A 10 -10.88 13.28 19.48
C ASN A 10 -11.14 14.52 20.36
N ASP A 11 -11.96 14.40 21.41
CA ASP A 11 -12.26 15.54 22.31
C ASP A 11 -11.04 15.96 23.13
N SER A 12 -10.25 14.98 23.59
CA SER A 12 -9.02 15.21 24.33
C SER A 12 -7.77 15.23 23.43
N ASN A 13 -7.94 14.86 22.15
CA ASN A 13 -6.91 14.75 21.12
C ASN A 13 -5.71 13.89 21.54
N LYS A 14 -5.98 12.74 22.17
CA LYS A 14 -4.95 11.80 22.66
C LYS A 14 -5.45 10.37 22.80
N ALA A 15 -4.52 9.43 22.94
CA ALA A 15 -4.83 8.08 23.38
C ALA A 15 -5.25 8.03 24.87
N GLU A 16 -6.29 7.25 25.14
CA GLU A 16 -6.81 6.97 26.48
C GLU A 16 -6.89 5.46 26.73
N PRO A 17 -6.87 5.00 27.99
CA PRO A 17 -7.17 3.59 28.31
C PRO A 17 -8.53 3.18 27.75
N ILE A 18 -8.65 1.96 27.22
CA ILE A 18 -9.92 1.45 26.68
C ILE A 18 -11.05 1.42 27.72
N GLU A 19 -10.70 1.32 29.00
CA GLU A 19 -11.65 1.31 30.11
C GLU A 19 -12.45 2.62 30.21
N THR A 20 -11.87 3.75 29.76
CA THR A 20 -12.59 5.03 29.72
C THR A 20 -13.69 5.01 28.65
N LEU A 21 -13.46 4.31 27.53
CA LEU A 21 -14.46 4.08 26.49
C LEU A 21 -15.56 3.11 26.95
N ILE A 22 -15.17 1.99 27.58
CA ILE A 22 -16.12 1.01 28.13
C ILE A 22 -17.05 1.69 29.14
N SER A 23 -16.51 2.57 29.99
CA SER A 23 -17.29 3.35 30.96
C SER A 23 -18.28 4.29 30.26
N LYS A 24 -17.89 4.93 29.15
CA LYS A 24 -18.79 5.76 28.33
C LYS A 24 -19.92 4.92 27.73
N PHE A 25 -19.60 3.81 27.08
CA PHE A 25 -20.59 2.89 26.51
C PHE A 25 -21.60 2.40 27.55
N ALA A 26 -21.13 2.00 28.73
CA ALA A 26 -21.97 1.55 29.82
C ALA A 26 -22.90 2.65 30.40
N SER A 27 -22.56 3.92 30.21
CA SER A 27 -23.30 5.05 30.77
C SER A 27 -24.31 5.67 29.80
N GLU A 28 -23.93 5.85 28.54
CA GLU A 28 -24.75 6.56 27.54
C GLU A 28 -24.77 5.92 26.15
N GLY A 29 -24.12 4.77 25.96
CA GLY A 29 -23.95 4.17 24.64
C GLY A 29 -22.86 4.85 23.82
N ASN A 30 -22.91 4.77 22.49
CA ASN A 30 -21.87 5.33 21.61
C ASN A 30 -22.26 6.58 20.82
N THR A 31 -23.50 7.06 20.90
CA THR A 31 -24.00 8.17 20.04
C THR A 31 -23.24 9.49 20.21
N LYS A 32 -22.66 9.75 21.40
CA LYS A 32 -21.87 10.95 21.69
C LYS A 32 -20.37 10.70 21.73
N VAL A 33 -19.92 9.47 21.45
CA VAL A 33 -18.52 9.12 21.51
C VAL A 33 -17.81 9.68 20.29
N ASN A 34 -16.98 10.70 20.50
CA ASN A 34 -16.13 11.27 19.47
C ASN A 34 -14.75 10.59 19.48
N ALA A 35 -14.67 9.43 18.82
CA ALA A 35 -13.47 8.61 18.73
C ALA A 35 -13.01 8.47 17.28
N VAL A 36 -11.74 8.11 17.08
CA VAL A 36 -11.32 7.45 15.83
C VAL A 36 -11.72 5.98 15.93
N CYS A 37 -12.46 5.49 14.94
CA CYS A 37 -12.96 4.12 14.85
C CYS A 37 -13.13 3.70 13.39
N ASP A 38 -13.56 2.47 13.15
CA ASP A 38 -13.99 2.03 11.82
C ASP A 38 -15.22 2.83 11.32
N ASP A 39 -15.44 2.84 10.01
CA ASP A 39 -16.51 3.63 9.39
C ASP A 39 -17.92 3.01 9.61
N ASP A 40 -18.01 1.73 9.91
CA ASP A 40 -19.25 0.92 9.96
C ASP A 40 -19.76 0.66 11.40
N ILE A 41 -19.65 1.66 12.28
CA ILE A 41 -20.15 1.52 13.65
C ILE A 41 -21.67 1.68 13.73
N GLU A 42 -22.34 0.63 14.20
CA GLU A 42 -23.75 0.71 14.60
C GLU A 42 -23.94 1.52 15.89
N THR A 43 -24.97 2.35 15.92
CA THR A 43 -25.35 3.08 17.14
C THR A 43 -26.04 2.17 18.13
N PHE A 44 -25.66 2.26 19.41
CA PHE A 44 -26.30 1.53 20.50
C PHE A 44 -26.41 2.39 21.77
N THR A 45 -27.41 2.08 22.58
CA THR A 45 -27.67 2.65 23.90
C THR A 45 -26.90 1.91 24.99
N ALA A 46 -26.80 2.53 26.17
CA ALA A 46 -26.22 1.87 27.35
C ALA A 46 -26.94 0.55 27.70
N SER A 47 -28.26 0.50 27.56
CA SER A 47 -29.02 -0.72 27.86
C SER A 47 -28.69 -1.86 26.90
N GLU A 48 -28.50 -1.57 25.61
CA GLU A 48 -28.08 -2.57 24.62
C GLU A 48 -26.67 -3.05 24.92
N TRP A 49 -25.75 -2.13 25.25
CA TRP A 49 -24.39 -2.49 25.65
C TRP A 49 -24.34 -3.49 26.82
N HIS A 50 -25.15 -3.27 27.86
CA HIS A 50 -25.26 -4.19 29.00
C HIS A 50 -25.88 -5.55 28.66
N ASN A 51 -26.66 -5.62 27.58
CA ASN A 51 -27.29 -6.85 27.12
C ASN A 51 -26.42 -7.62 26.11
N PHE A 52 -25.41 -7.00 25.52
CA PHE A 52 -24.46 -7.68 24.65
C PHE A 52 -23.63 -8.69 25.43
N ASP A 53 -23.39 -9.85 24.83
CA ASP A 53 -22.44 -10.81 25.37
C ASP A 53 -20.99 -10.29 25.24
N ALA A 54 -20.07 -10.96 25.93
CA ALA A 54 -18.66 -10.55 25.95
C ALA A 54 -18.01 -10.58 24.56
N VAL A 55 -18.47 -11.45 23.65
CA VAL A 55 -17.92 -11.55 22.30
C VAL A 55 -18.33 -10.32 21.49
N LYS A 56 -19.62 -9.97 21.51
CA LYS A 56 -20.14 -8.78 20.82
C LYS A 56 -19.55 -7.49 21.39
N GLN A 57 -19.35 -7.41 22.70
CA GLN A 57 -18.67 -6.26 23.31
C GLN A 57 -17.21 -6.15 22.82
N GLN A 58 -16.46 -7.25 22.76
CA GLN A 58 -15.07 -7.21 22.27
C GLN A 58 -14.99 -6.90 20.77
N ASP A 59 -15.90 -7.44 19.97
CA ASP A 59 -16.02 -7.14 18.54
C ASP A 59 -16.20 -5.62 18.31
N ILE A 60 -17.14 -5.00 19.04
CA ILE A 60 -17.33 -3.54 19.01
C ILE A 60 -16.06 -2.81 19.46
N LEU A 61 -15.43 -3.23 20.57
CA LEU A 61 -14.24 -2.56 21.08
C LEU A 61 -13.06 -2.62 20.11
N LEU A 62 -12.86 -3.72 19.38
CA LEU A 62 -11.82 -3.83 18.36
C LEU A 62 -11.91 -2.72 17.30
N LYS A 63 -13.13 -2.30 16.96
CA LYS A 63 -13.36 -1.20 16.03
C LYS A 63 -12.94 0.19 16.55
N TYR A 64 -12.64 0.31 17.85
CA TYR A 64 -12.19 1.55 18.50
C TYR A 64 -10.73 1.49 19.01
N ARG A 65 -10.15 0.29 19.14
CA ARG A 65 -8.79 0.12 19.65
C ARG A 65 -7.76 0.66 18.66
N LEU A 66 -6.66 1.21 19.18
CA LEU A 66 -5.52 1.69 18.38
C LEU A 66 -4.71 0.55 17.75
N THR A 67 -4.83 -0.67 18.25
CA THR A 67 -4.31 -1.88 17.62
C THR A 67 -5.44 -2.89 17.52
N TYR A 68 -5.70 -3.37 16.31
CA TYR A 68 -6.91 -4.13 15.99
C TYR A 68 -6.61 -5.13 14.86
N LEU A 69 -7.49 -6.13 14.72
CA LEU A 69 -7.46 -7.08 13.61
C LEU A 69 -8.32 -6.53 12.48
N ALA A 70 -7.80 -6.58 11.26
CA ALA A 70 -8.55 -6.21 10.06
C ALA A 70 -8.25 -7.19 8.94
N GLU A 71 -9.28 -7.57 8.17
CA GLU A 71 -9.07 -8.19 6.87
C GLU A 71 -8.60 -7.12 5.89
N THR A 72 -7.44 -7.34 5.30
CA THR A 72 -6.88 -6.40 4.33
C THR A 72 -6.28 -7.15 3.15
N GLU A 73 -6.31 -6.53 1.98
CA GLU A 73 -5.53 -7.00 0.85
C GLU A 73 -4.06 -6.67 1.09
N VAL A 74 -3.28 -7.71 1.32
CA VAL A 74 -1.85 -7.61 1.57
C VAL A 74 -1.06 -7.91 0.31
N ASN A 75 0.08 -7.24 0.19
CA ASN A 75 1.08 -7.52 -0.82
C ASN A 75 1.84 -8.80 -0.42
N TRP A 76 1.47 -9.94 -0.99
CA TRP A 76 2.10 -11.24 -0.73
C TRP A 76 3.18 -11.54 -1.76
N CYS A 77 4.38 -11.88 -1.30
CA CYS A 77 5.44 -12.38 -2.15
C CYS A 77 5.56 -13.90 -1.99
N PRO A 78 5.15 -14.73 -2.99
CA PRO A 78 5.20 -16.19 -2.88
C PRO A 78 6.63 -16.73 -2.71
N ALA A 79 7.59 -16.16 -3.43
CA ALA A 79 9.00 -16.58 -3.37
C ALA A 79 9.61 -16.33 -1.99
N LEU A 80 9.24 -15.22 -1.35
CA LEU A 80 9.67 -14.91 0.02
C LEU A 80 8.79 -15.59 1.07
N GLY A 81 7.56 -16.00 0.73
CA GLY A 81 6.58 -16.53 1.66
C GLY A 81 6.18 -15.54 2.74
N THR A 82 5.92 -14.27 2.40
CA THR A 82 5.49 -13.27 3.40
C THR A 82 4.75 -12.09 2.80
N VAL A 83 4.05 -11.36 3.66
CA VAL A 83 3.52 -10.03 3.36
C VAL A 83 4.61 -8.97 3.43
N LEU A 84 4.57 -8.06 2.46
CA LEU A 84 5.41 -6.87 2.38
C LEU A 84 4.58 -5.62 2.68
N ALA A 85 5.11 -4.71 3.48
CA ALA A 85 4.53 -3.37 3.60
C ALA A 85 4.73 -2.56 2.30
N ASN A 86 3.97 -1.48 2.12
CA ASN A 86 4.03 -0.67 0.90
C ASN A 86 5.41 -0.07 0.62
N ASP A 87 6.21 0.19 1.66
CA ASP A 87 7.59 0.67 1.58
C ASP A 87 8.62 -0.43 1.25
N GLU A 88 8.25 -1.71 1.35
CA GLU A 88 9.09 -2.86 1.01
C GLU A 88 8.92 -3.31 -0.46
N ILE A 89 8.25 -2.47 -1.27
CA ILE A 89 7.90 -2.74 -2.67
C ILE A 89 8.54 -1.67 -3.55
N VAL A 90 9.39 -2.11 -4.47
CA VAL A 90 10.06 -1.22 -5.43
C VAL A 90 9.63 -1.63 -6.82
N ASN A 91 8.94 -0.73 -7.53
CA ASN A 91 8.45 -0.98 -8.88
C ASN A 91 7.61 -2.28 -8.99
N GLY A 92 6.73 -2.54 -8.02
CA GLY A 92 5.81 -3.70 -8.02
C GLY A 92 6.47 -5.06 -7.76
N LEU A 93 7.77 -5.07 -7.45
CA LEU A 93 8.52 -6.24 -7.05
C LEU A 93 8.98 -6.09 -5.61
N SER A 94 9.29 -7.20 -4.96
CA SER A 94 9.86 -7.16 -3.62
C SER A 94 11.19 -6.41 -3.63
N GLU A 95 11.38 -5.46 -2.70
CA GLU A 95 12.67 -4.74 -2.54
C GLU A 95 13.83 -5.73 -2.43
N ARG A 96 13.59 -6.86 -1.76
CA ARG A 96 14.53 -7.96 -1.62
C ARG A 96 14.22 -9.07 -2.63
N GLY A 97 15.17 -9.37 -3.51
CA GLY A 97 15.08 -10.49 -4.46
C GLY A 97 14.32 -10.22 -5.76
N GLY A 98 13.64 -9.06 -5.90
CA GLY A 98 12.99 -8.68 -7.16
C GLY A 98 11.86 -9.62 -7.60
N HIS A 99 11.17 -10.24 -6.65
CA HIS A 99 10.16 -11.26 -6.94
C HIS A 99 8.78 -10.62 -7.19
N PRO A 100 7.93 -11.26 -8.03
CA PRO A 100 6.55 -10.84 -8.22
C PRO A 100 5.76 -10.83 -6.92
N ILE A 101 4.82 -9.88 -6.84
CA ILE A 101 3.92 -9.69 -5.71
C ILE A 101 2.49 -9.94 -6.19
N ILE A 102 1.71 -10.66 -5.40
CA ILE A 102 0.27 -10.86 -5.61
C ILE A 102 -0.51 -10.24 -4.45
N ARG A 103 -1.73 -9.78 -4.69
CA ARG A 103 -2.63 -9.38 -3.61
C ARG A 103 -3.32 -10.61 -3.04
N LYS A 104 -3.36 -10.72 -1.72
CA LYS A 104 -4.08 -11.78 -1.01
C LYS A 104 -4.89 -11.13 0.11
N LYS A 105 -6.16 -11.52 0.27
CA LYS A 105 -6.94 -11.13 1.46
C LYS A 105 -6.45 -11.95 2.65
N MET A 106 -6.11 -11.27 3.75
CA MET A 106 -5.69 -11.92 4.98
C MET A 106 -5.98 -11.02 6.19
N THR A 107 -6.37 -11.62 7.31
CA THR A 107 -6.46 -10.92 8.59
C THR A 107 -5.07 -10.54 9.09
N GLN A 108 -4.84 -9.28 9.40
CA GLN A 108 -3.60 -8.77 9.97
C GLN A 108 -3.87 -7.92 11.21
N TRP A 109 -2.89 -7.85 12.11
CA TRP A 109 -2.83 -6.79 13.10
C TRP A 109 -2.47 -5.48 12.42
N SER A 110 -3.22 -4.43 12.72
CA SER A 110 -3.01 -3.08 12.22
C SER A 110 -2.95 -2.07 13.37
N MET A 111 -2.20 -0.99 13.19
CA MET A 111 -2.13 0.13 14.12
C MET A 111 -2.75 1.38 13.52
N ARG A 112 -3.65 2.02 14.27
CA ARG A 112 -4.35 3.28 13.90
C ARG A 112 -3.44 4.50 13.97
N ILE A 113 -2.37 4.51 13.17
CA ILE A 113 -1.47 5.67 13.05
C ILE A 113 -2.20 6.86 12.40
N SER A 114 -3.22 6.60 11.57
CA SER A 114 -4.05 7.66 10.97
C SER A 114 -4.72 8.55 12.02
N ALA A 115 -5.04 8.01 13.20
CA ALA A 115 -5.58 8.77 14.33
C ALA A 115 -4.65 9.92 14.78
N TYR A 116 -3.36 9.79 14.52
CA TYR A 116 -2.34 10.78 14.87
C TYR A 116 -1.92 11.66 13.68
N ALA A 117 -2.53 11.52 12.50
CA ALA A 117 -2.08 12.20 11.27
C ALA A 117 -1.94 13.72 11.44
N ASP A 118 -2.93 14.38 12.05
CA ASP A 118 -2.88 15.81 12.35
C ASP A 118 -1.74 16.17 13.30
N ARG A 119 -1.55 15.40 14.38
CA ARG A 119 -0.48 15.63 15.35
C ARG A 119 0.90 15.37 14.74
N LEU A 120 1.01 14.41 13.83
CA LEU A 120 2.24 14.11 13.09
C LEU A 120 2.56 15.23 12.10
N LEU A 121 1.59 15.84 11.43
CA LEU A 121 1.83 17.03 10.60
C LEU A 121 2.18 18.24 11.44
N ASN A 122 1.39 18.51 12.48
CA ASN A 122 1.61 19.67 13.32
C ASN A 122 2.98 19.62 14.02
N GLY A 123 3.42 18.42 14.39
CA GLY A 123 4.73 18.18 14.95
C GLY A 123 5.87 18.67 14.05
N ILE A 124 5.80 18.51 12.72
CA ILE A 124 6.86 18.97 11.80
C ILE A 124 6.66 20.41 11.29
N ASP A 125 5.42 20.92 11.30
CA ASP A 125 5.07 22.22 10.72
C ASP A 125 5.04 23.38 11.72
N TYR A 126 4.49 23.17 12.91
CA TYR A 126 4.22 24.24 13.88
C TYR A 126 5.21 24.26 15.05
N ASN A 127 5.97 23.18 15.29
CA ASN A 127 7.07 23.16 16.28
C ASN A 127 8.42 23.58 15.67
N LYS A 128 8.42 24.51 14.70
CA LYS A 128 9.61 24.89 13.93
C LYS A 128 10.79 25.39 14.76
N GLU A 129 10.55 25.90 15.98
CA GLU A 129 11.61 26.41 16.84
C GLU A 129 12.41 25.31 17.56
N ASP A 130 11.84 24.10 17.72
CA ASP A 130 12.47 23.00 18.49
C ASP A 130 12.93 21.81 17.61
N LEU A 131 12.53 21.75 16.33
CA LEU A 131 12.90 20.68 15.39
C LEU A 131 13.77 21.17 14.24
N ASP A 132 15.07 20.89 14.36
CA ASP A 132 16.11 21.15 13.36
C ASP A 132 16.20 20.00 12.35
N TRP A 133 15.16 19.89 11.52
CA TRP A 133 15.08 18.94 10.40
C TRP A 133 15.07 19.69 9.07
N THR A 134 15.64 19.11 8.01
CA THR A 134 15.61 19.71 6.67
C THR A 134 14.19 19.79 6.13
N GLU A 135 13.87 20.84 5.35
CA GLU A 135 12.52 20.97 4.77
C GLU A 135 12.20 19.84 3.79
N SER A 136 13.20 19.33 3.04
CA SER A 136 13.03 18.16 2.16
C SER A 136 12.52 16.93 2.94
N LEU A 137 13.08 16.65 4.12
CA LEU A 137 12.62 15.53 4.95
C LEU A 137 11.18 15.75 5.46
N LYS A 138 10.86 16.98 5.87
CA LYS A 138 9.49 17.34 6.30
C LYS A 138 8.51 17.19 5.13
N ASP A 139 8.86 17.66 3.94
CA ASP A 139 8.04 17.54 2.73
C ASP A 139 7.74 16.09 2.37
N ILE A 140 8.73 15.19 2.49
CA ILE A 140 8.50 13.75 2.30
C ILE A 140 7.41 13.24 3.25
N GLN A 141 7.46 13.59 4.54
CA GLN A 141 6.42 13.19 5.50
C GLN A 141 5.08 13.90 5.25
N ARG A 142 5.07 15.20 4.92
CA ARG A 142 3.83 15.95 4.57
C ARG A 142 3.11 15.28 3.41
N ASN A 143 3.85 14.96 2.35
CA ASN A 143 3.32 14.30 1.17
C ASN A 143 2.85 12.89 1.51
N TRP A 144 3.63 12.12 2.28
CA TRP A 144 3.26 10.78 2.74
C TRP A 144 1.94 10.78 3.53
N ILE A 145 1.82 11.67 4.51
CA ILE A 145 0.60 11.80 5.31
C ILE A 145 -0.56 12.32 4.45
N GLY A 146 -0.28 13.28 3.57
CA GLY A 146 -1.17 13.72 2.50
C GLY A 146 -2.51 14.24 3.01
N LYS A 147 -2.50 15.24 3.90
CA LYS A 147 -3.72 15.88 4.39
C LYS A 147 -4.44 16.63 3.28
N SER A 148 -5.72 16.32 3.14
CA SER A 148 -6.63 16.97 2.21
C SER A 148 -7.89 17.38 2.94
N VAL A 149 -8.27 18.66 2.88
CA VAL A 149 -9.53 19.17 3.45
C VAL A 149 -10.55 19.31 2.33
N GLY A 150 -11.73 18.77 2.53
CA GLY A 150 -12.75 18.68 1.50
C GLY A 150 -14.13 18.38 2.05
N ALA A 151 -14.96 17.72 1.23
CA ALA A 151 -16.29 17.27 1.59
C ALA A 151 -16.47 15.79 1.26
N ALA A 152 -17.14 15.06 2.15
CA ALA A 152 -17.83 13.83 1.78
C ALA A 152 -19.20 14.22 1.23
N VAL A 153 -19.56 13.71 0.06
CA VAL A 153 -20.80 14.06 -0.65
C VAL A 153 -21.54 12.77 -1.02
N THR A 154 -22.85 12.76 -0.85
CA THR A 154 -23.72 11.62 -1.13
C THR A 154 -24.67 11.95 -2.28
N PHE A 155 -24.53 11.20 -3.37
CA PHE A 155 -25.38 11.28 -4.55
C PHE A 155 -26.41 10.13 -4.53
N ASN A 156 -27.68 10.43 -4.70
CA ASN A 156 -28.73 9.41 -4.72
C ASN A 156 -28.81 8.80 -6.13
N VAL A 157 -28.80 7.48 -6.25
CA VAL A 157 -29.01 6.81 -7.54
C VAL A 157 -30.49 6.90 -7.89
N ILE A 158 -30.81 7.34 -9.10
CA ILE A 158 -32.18 7.46 -9.60
C ILE A 158 -32.72 6.05 -9.84
N ALA A 159 -33.85 5.71 -9.23
CA ALA A 159 -34.41 4.37 -9.29
C ALA A 159 -34.82 3.97 -10.72
N SER A 160 -34.16 2.96 -11.28
CA SER A 160 -34.53 2.31 -12.55
C SER A 160 -35.18 0.94 -12.28
N GLY A 161 -36.46 0.93 -11.91
CA GLY A 161 -37.28 -0.30 -11.81
C GLY A 161 -36.99 -1.25 -10.63
N THR A 162 -35.92 -1.05 -9.86
CA THR A 162 -35.65 -1.77 -8.60
C THR A 162 -36.30 -1.06 -7.41
N LYS A 163 -36.76 -1.82 -6.39
CA LYS A 163 -37.38 -1.26 -5.16
C LYS A 163 -36.36 -0.74 -4.14
N GLN A 164 -35.06 -0.86 -4.41
CA GLN A 164 -33.99 -0.44 -3.51
C GLN A 164 -33.43 0.92 -3.92
N SER A 165 -33.32 1.82 -2.94
CA SER A 165 -32.63 3.10 -3.09
C SER A 165 -31.13 2.86 -2.86
N HIS A 166 -30.30 3.25 -3.83
CA HIS A 166 -28.84 3.20 -3.70
C HIS A 166 -28.26 4.62 -3.59
N THR A 167 -27.09 4.74 -2.98
CA THR A 167 -26.37 6.02 -2.81
C THR A 167 -24.90 5.83 -3.17
N ILE A 168 -24.31 6.84 -3.81
CA ILE A 168 -22.89 6.90 -4.11
C ILE A 168 -22.25 7.94 -3.19
N GLU A 169 -21.30 7.52 -2.38
CA GLU A 169 -20.50 8.44 -1.57
C GLU A 169 -19.20 8.77 -2.28
N VAL A 170 -18.81 10.04 -2.27
CA VAL A 170 -17.54 10.52 -2.86
C VAL A 170 -16.83 11.46 -1.89
N PHE A 171 -15.51 11.55 -2.02
CA PHE A 171 -14.72 12.58 -1.36
C PHE A 171 -14.12 13.54 -2.38
N THR A 172 -14.30 14.84 -2.18
CA THR A 172 -13.72 15.87 -3.05
C THR A 172 -12.97 16.93 -2.24
N THR A 173 -11.82 17.37 -2.76
CA THR A 173 -11.10 18.56 -2.24
C THR A 173 -11.54 19.87 -2.92
N ARG A 174 -12.49 19.75 -3.86
CA ARG A 174 -13.08 20.84 -4.64
C ARG A 174 -14.62 20.85 -4.53
N PRO A 175 -15.21 20.90 -3.33
CA PRO A 175 -16.67 21.02 -3.23
C PRO A 175 -17.18 22.35 -3.81
N ASP A 176 -16.32 23.35 -4.01
CA ASP A 176 -16.62 24.57 -4.76
C ASP A 176 -17.05 24.31 -6.21
N THR A 177 -16.63 23.20 -6.80
CA THR A 177 -16.89 22.89 -8.22
C THR A 177 -18.08 21.95 -8.43
N ILE A 178 -18.89 21.70 -7.40
CA ILE A 178 -19.95 20.68 -7.41
C ILE A 178 -21.00 20.90 -8.51
N PHE A 179 -21.32 22.14 -8.88
CA PHE A 179 -22.24 22.44 -9.98
C PHE A 179 -21.69 22.10 -11.38
N GLY A 180 -20.38 21.88 -11.48
CA GLY A 180 -19.73 21.43 -12.70
C GLY A 180 -19.72 19.91 -12.87
N VAL A 181 -20.33 19.15 -11.94
CA VAL A 181 -20.43 17.70 -12.05
C VAL A 181 -21.34 17.33 -13.22
N SER A 182 -20.78 16.72 -14.26
CA SER A 182 -21.53 16.26 -15.42
C SER A 182 -21.69 14.75 -15.51
N PHE A 183 -20.88 13.97 -14.78
CA PHE A 183 -21.03 12.53 -14.63
C PHE A 183 -20.40 12.03 -13.32
N MET A 184 -20.73 10.80 -12.94
CA MET A 184 -20.08 10.09 -11.84
C MET A 184 -19.19 8.99 -12.41
N THR A 185 -18.04 8.73 -11.78
CA THR A 185 -17.17 7.61 -12.17
C THR A 185 -16.91 6.70 -10.97
N LEU A 186 -17.24 5.42 -11.12
CA LEU A 186 -16.96 4.37 -10.13
C LEU A 186 -15.75 3.52 -10.57
N ALA A 187 -15.06 2.94 -9.60
CA ALA A 187 -14.10 1.87 -9.90
C ALA A 187 -14.84 0.67 -10.52
N PRO A 188 -14.25 -0.05 -11.50
CA PRO A 188 -14.86 -1.24 -12.09
C PRO A 188 -15.24 -2.30 -11.06
N GLU A 189 -14.45 -2.42 -9.98
CA GLU A 189 -14.65 -3.38 -8.90
C GLU A 189 -15.62 -2.90 -7.81
N HIS A 190 -16.25 -1.73 -7.97
CA HIS A 190 -17.12 -1.15 -6.95
C HIS A 190 -18.44 -1.94 -6.83
N ASP A 191 -18.83 -2.34 -5.60
CA ASP A 191 -19.98 -3.23 -5.34
C ASP A 191 -21.30 -2.77 -5.99
N LEU A 192 -21.54 -1.45 -6.02
CA LEU A 192 -22.73 -0.86 -6.66
C LEU A 192 -22.83 -1.12 -8.17
N VAL A 193 -21.71 -1.34 -8.89
CA VAL A 193 -21.73 -1.51 -10.35
C VAL A 193 -22.64 -2.67 -10.75
N SER A 194 -22.52 -3.80 -10.06
CA SER A 194 -23.37 -4.99 -10.30
C SER A 194 -24.85 -4.76 -9.97
N GLN A 195 -25.17 -3.76 -9.13
CA GLN A 195 -26.52 -3.49 -8.62
C GLN A 195 -27.27 -2.46 -9.49
N ILE A 196 -26.54 -1.51 -10.08
CA ILE A 196 -27.14 -0.38 -10.82
C ILE A 196 -27.09 -0.56 -12.34
N THR A 197 -26.24 -1.46 -12.85
CA THR A 197 -26.09 -1.64 -14.30
C THR A 197 -27.39 -2.11 -14.94
N THR A 198 -27.84 -1.41 -15.97
CA THR A 198 -29.10 -1.76 -16.65
C THR A 198 -28.92 -3.00 -17.54
N PRO A 199 -30.00 -3.75 -17.84
CA PRO A 199 -29.93 -4.94 -18.69
C PRO A 199 -29.30 -4.68 -20.06
N GLU A 200 -29.51 -3.49 -20.63
CA GLU A 200 -28.99 -3.10 -21.95
C GLU A 200 -27.47 -2.89 -21.92
N GLN A 201 -26.94 -2.37 -20.81
CA GLN A 201 -25.51 -2.05 -20.65
C GLN A 201 -24.70 -3.20 -20.04
N LYS A 202 -25.38 -4.24 -19.54
CA LYS A 202 -24.76 -5.35 -18.82
C LYS A 202 -23.61 -6.02 -19.58
N ALA A 203 -23.79 -6.31 -20.86
CA ALA A 203 -22.77 -6.98 -21.66
C ALA A 203 -21.49 -6.14 -21.83
N GLU A 204 -21.64 -4.83 -22.04
CA GLU A 204 -20.51 -3.90 -22.20
C GLU A 204 -19.78 -3.69 -20.86
N VAL A 205 -20.53 -3.49 -19.78
CA VAL A 205 -19.99 -3.36 -18.42
C VAL A 205 -19.25 -4.61 -17.97
N GLU A 206 -19.82 -5.80 -18.17
CA GLU A 206 -19.16 -7.07 -17.80
C GLU A 206 -17.88 -7.29 -18.61
N ALA A 207 -17.90 -7.01 -19.92
CA ALA A 207 -16.70 -7.08 -20.75
C ALA A 207 -15.62 -6.10 -20.29
N TYR A 208 -16.01 -4.89 -19.89
CA TYR A 208 -15.08 -3.90 -19.36
C TYR A 208 -14.51 -4.33 -18.01
N ILE A 209 -15.33 -4.82 -17.07
CA ILE A 209 -14.86 -5.35 -15.77
C ILE A 209 -13.88 -6.51 -15.99
N GLU A 210 -14.17 -7.43 -16.92
CA GLU A 210 -13.30 -8.56 -17.20
C GLU A 210 -11.96 -8.12 -17.82
N ALA A 211 -11.97 -7.12 -18.69
CA ALA A 211 -10.75 -6.57 -19.28
C ALA A 211 -9.89 -5.83 -18.24
N THR A 212 -10.53 -5.10 -17.32
CA THR A 212 -9.86 -4.29 -16.30
C THR A 212 -9.33 -5.13 -15.14
N ALA A 213 -10.04 -6.19 -14.72
CA ALA A 213 -9.58 -7.13 -13.70
C ALA A 213 -8.27 -7.85 -14.06
N LYS A 214 -7.92 -7.92 -15.35
CA LYS A 214 -6.67 -8.50 -15.86
C LYS A 214 -5.46 -7.56 -15.76
N ARG A 215 -5.66 -6.32 -15.28
CA ARG A 215 -4.63 -5.29 -15.12
C ARG A 215 -4.47 -4.97 -13.64
N SER A 216 -3.23 -4.81 -13.17
CA SER A 216 -3.02 -4.33 -11.81
C SER A 216 -3.42 -2.85 -11.69
N GLU A 217 -3.79 -2.37 -10.48
CA GLU A 217 -4.00 -0.94 -10.24
C GLU A 217 -2.82 -0.08 -10.72
N ARG A 218 -1.59 -0.60 -10.61
CA ARG A 218 -0.40 0.07 -11.13
C ARG A 218 -0.41 0.16 -12.65
N ASP A 219 -0.78 -0.89 -13.36
CA ASP A 219 -0.88 -0.87 -14.83
C ASP A 219 -1.96 0.12 -15.29
N ARG A 220 -3.00 0.30 -14.48
CA ARG A 220 -4.04 1.32 -14.69
C ARG A 220 -3.50 2.73 -14.42
N MET A 221 -2.69 2.91 -13.37
CA MET A 221 -2.06 4.20 -13.04
C MET A 221 -0.88 4.58 -13.95
N ALA A 222 -0.20 3.61 -14.56
CA ALA A 222 0.94 3.85 -15.45
C ALA A 222 0.49 4.20 -16.88
N ASP A 223 -0.68 3.72 -17.28
CA ASP A 223 -1.28 3.92 -18.59
C ASP A 223 -2.24 5.12 -18.59
N VAL A 224 -1.75 6.27 -18.13
CA VAL A 224 -2.55 7.51 -18.02
C VAL A 224 -3.02 8.06 -19.36
N LYS A 225 -2.50 7.53 -20.48
CA LYS A 225 -2.81 8.00 -21.83
C LYS A 225 -4.00 7.28 -22.46
N THR A 226 -4.32 6.08 -21.99
CA THR A 226 -5.43 5.30 -22.53
C THR A 226 -6.68 5.61 -21.73
N ILE A 227 -7.54 6.46 -22.28
CA ILE A 227 -8.84 6.78 -21.70
C ILE A 227 -9.78 5.61 -22.03
N SER A 228 -10.37 5.00 -21.02
CA SER A 228 -11.30 3.88 -21.16
C SER A 228 -12.38 3.96 -20.09
N GLY A 229 -13.56 3.41 -20.37
CA GLY A 229 -14.70 3.39 -19.47
C GLY A 229 -15.92 2.76 -20.13
N ALA A 230 -16.94 2.47 -19.34
CA ALA A 230 -18.22 1.95 -19.82
C ALA A 230 -19.39 2.64 -19.09
N PHE A 231 -20.47 2.91 -19.82
CA PHE A 231 -21.66 3.53 -19.26
C PHE A 231 -22.52 2.47 -18.58
N THR A 232 -22.94 2.70 -17.34
CA THR A 232 -23.73 1.70 -16.59
C THR A 232 -25.21 1.67 -17.00
N GLY A 233 -25.69 2.69 -17.72
CA GLY A 233 -27.12 2.88 -17.97
C GLY A 233 -27.85 3.59 -16.81
N ALA A 234 -27.21 3.69 -15.64
CA ALA A 234 -27.76 4.33 -14.46
C ALA A 234 -27.40 5.81 -14.38
N TYR A 235 -28.20 6.53 -13.60
CA TYR A 235 -28.03 7.95 -13.33
C TYR A 235 -28.07 8.20 -11.83
N ALA A 236 -27.28 9.16 -11.36
CA ALA A 236 -27.42 9.73 -10.04
C ALA A 236 -28.15 11.08 -10.13
N GLU A 237 -28.74 11.51 -9.03
CA GLU A 237 -29.33 12.83 -8.88
C GLU A 237 -28.25 13.80 -8.36
N HIS A 238 -28.02 14.89 -9.10
CA HIS A 238 -27.15 15.96 -8.62
C HIS A 238 -27.76 16.62 -7.36
N PRO A 239 -27.01 16.79 -6.25
CA PRO A 239 -27.57 17.18 -4.94
C PRO A 239 -28.29 18.54 -4.96
N PHE A 240 -27.78 19.52 -5.72
CA PHE A 240 -28.38 20.86 -5.82
C PHE A 240 -29.32 21.03 -7.02
N THR A 241 -28.86 20.80 -8.24
CA THR A 241 -29.66 21.02 -9.47
C THR A 241 -30.77 20.00 -9.68
N LYS A 242 -30.68 18.82 -9.04
CA LYS A 242 -31.59 17.68 -9.22
C LYS A 242 -31.60 17.10 -10.64
N ASN A 243 -30.69 17.55 -11.50
CA ASN A 243 -30.52 16.99 -12.83
C ASN A 243 -29.95 15.57 -12.76
N PRO A 244 -30.38 14.66 -13.65
CA PRO A 244 -29.78 13.34 -13.77
C PRO A 244 -28.35 13.46 -14.32
N ILE A 245 -27.39 12.82 -13.65
CA ILE A 245 -26.00 12.71 -14.08
C ILE A 245 -25.66 11.24 -14.37
N PRO A 246 -25.13 10.90 -15.57
CA PRO A 246 -24.83 9.52 -15.93
C PRO A 246 -23.72 8.93 -15.04
N ILE A 247 -23.84 7.64 -14.74
CA ILE A 247 -22.86 6.90 -13.94
C ILE A 247 -22.03 6.01 -14.88
N TRP A 248 -20.72 6.21 -14.86
CA TRP A 248 -19.73 5.46 -15.62
C TRP A 248 -18.83 4.64 -14.70
N ILE A 249 -18.18 3.62 -15.27
CA ILE A 249 -17.02 2.97 -14.67
C ILE A 249 -15.77 3.34 -15.45
N GLY A 250 -14.65 3.53 -14.76
CA GLY A 250 -13.41 3.98 -15.38
C GLY A 250 -12.13 3.54 -14.66
N ASP A 251 -11.12 3.17 -15.44
CA ASP A 251 -9.86 2.61 -14.95
C ASP A 251 -9.04 3.55 -14.06
N TYR A 252 -9.24 4.86 -14.18
CA TYR A 252 -8.52 5.85 -13.38
C TYR A 252 -9.07 6.02 -11.95
N VAL A 253 -10.22 5.41 -11.63
CA VAL A 253 -10.81 5.39 -10.28
C VAL A 253 -10.50 4.05 -9.60
N LEU A 254 -9.83 4.10 -8.45
CA LEU A 254 -9.37 2.89 -7.74
C LEU A 254 -10.28 2.55 -6.56
N ALA A 255 -10.76 1.32 -6.48
CA ALA A 255 -11.61 0.86 -5.38
C ALA A 255 -10.92 1.01 -4.01
N GLY A 256 -9.60 0.79 -3.96
CA GLY A 256 -8.79 0.95 -2.74
C GLY A 256 -8.48 2.40 -2.34
N TYR A 257 -8.97 3.42 -3.05
CA TYR A 257 -8.72 4.83 -2.75
C TYR A 257 -10.01 5.64 -2.54
N GLY A 258 -10.08 6.40 -1.45
CA GLY A 258 -11.30 7.11 -1.07
C GLY A 258 -12.46 6.13 -0.85
N THR A 259 -13.58 6.38 -1.52
CA THR A 259 -14.78 5.53 -1.53
C THR A 259 -14.86 4.61 -2.76
N GLY A 260 -13.83 4.59 -3.62
CA GLY A 260 -13.91 3.92 -4.91
C GLY A 260 -14.82 4.62 -5.93
N ALA A 261 -15.20 5.86 -5.66
CA ALA A 261 -16.08 6.68 -6.50
C ALA A 261 -15.63 8.15 -6.49
N VAL A 262 -15.79 8.84 -7.63
CA VAL A 262 -15.50 10.27 -7.77
C VAL A 262 -16.67 10.99 -8.43
N MET A 263 -16.91 12.24 -8.02
CA MET A 263 -17.73 13.17 -8.81
C MET A 263 -16.81 13.77 -9.88
N SER A 264 -17.17 13.63 -11.14
CA SER A 264 -16.33 14.10 -12.24
C SER A 264 -16.73 15.50 -12.65
N VAL A 265 -15.77 16.43 -12.62
CA VAL A 265 -15.96 17.86 -12.93
C VAL A 265 -15.03 18.26 -14.08
N PRO A 266 -15.44 17.99 -15.34
CA PRO A 266 -14.57 18.12 -16.50
C PRO A 266 -13.99 19.52 -16.72
N CYS A 267 -14.75 20.57 -16.39
CA CYS A 267 -14.24 21.94 -16.52
C CYS A 267 -13.09 22.26 -15.55
N GLY A 268 -12.89 21.47 -14.48
CA GLY A 268 -11.96 21.74 -13.38
C GLY A 268 -10.92 20.66 -13.05
N ASP A 269 -11.02 19.46 -13.63
CA ASP A 269 -10.02 18.38 -13.53
C ASP A 269 -9.70 17.83 -14.94
N GLN A 270 -8.41 17.76 -15.27
CA GLN A 270 -7.96 17.37 -16.61
C GLN A 270 -8.31 15.91 -16.97
N ARG A 271 -8.31 14.99 -16.00
CA ARG A 271 -8.66 13.58 -16.27
C ARG A 271 -10.14 13.45 -16.57
N ASP A 272 -10.97 14.19 -15.84
CA ASP A 272 -12.41 14.26 -16.09
C ASP A 272 -12.69 14.93 -17.44
N TYR A 273 -11.91 15.95 -17.82
CA TYR A 273 -11.98 16.63 -19.12
C TYR A 273 -11.66 15.68 -20.27
N ASP A 274 -10.53 14.98 -20.18
CA ASP A 274 -10.09 14.04 -21.19
C ASP A 274 -11.11 12.92 -21.38
N PHE A 275 -11.65 12.39 -20.27
CA PHE A 275 -12.72 11.39 -20.29
C PHE A 275 -14.00 11.93 -20.93
N ALA A 276 -14.44 13.13 -20.54
CA ALA A 276 -15.63 13.76 -21.12
C ALA A 276 -15.47 14.00 -22.62
N LYS A 277 -14.31 14.46 -23.08
CA LYS A 277 -14.02 14.63 -24.52
C LYS A 277 -14.02 13.30 -25.27
N HIS A 278 -13.49 12.24 -24.67
CA HIS A 278 -13.44 10.92 -25.31
C HIS A 278 -14.83 10.31 -25.51
N PHE A 279 -15.71 10.46 -24.51
CA PHE A 279 -17.06 9.88 -24.50
C PHE A 279 -18.18 10.86 -24.91
N ASP A 280 -17.82 12.04 -25.41
CA ASP A 280 -18.75 13.11 -25.82
C ASP A 280 -19.75 13.51 -24.71
N ILE A 281 -19.25 13.65 -23.48
CA ILE A 281 -20.01 14.08 -22.31
C ILE A 281 -19.94 15.60 -22.20
N GLU A 282 -21.04 16.24 -21.77
CA GLU A 282 -21.11 17.68 -21.58
C GLU A 282 -20.07 18.18 -20.55
N ILE A 283 -19.45 19.33 -20.87
CA ILE A 283 -18.45 20.01 -20.04
C ILE A 283 -19.03 21.37 -19.61
N PRO A 284 -19.82 21.45 -18.53
CA PRO A 284 -20.41 22.70 -18.07
C PRO A 284 -19.34 23.61 -17.46
N ASN A 285 -19.14 24.81 -18.03
CA ASN A 285 -18.19 25.78 -17.49
C ASN A 285 -18.78 26.51 -16.28
N ILE A 286 -18.12 26.43 -15.13
CA ILE A 286 -18.52 27.06 -13.87
C ILE A 286 -17.53 28.12 -13.37
N PHE A 287 -16.61 28.56 -14.21
CA PHE A 287 -15.58 29.52 -13.85
C PHE A 287 -15.76 30.82 -14.63
N GLU A 288 -15.80 31.94 -13.91
CA GLU A 288 -16.00 33.25 -14.54
C GLU A 288 -14.79 33.61 -15.41
N GLY A 289 -15.01 33.76 -16.72
CA GLY A 289 -13.98 34.21 -17.66
C GLY A 289 -12.87 33.21 -17.97
N ALA A 290 -12.97 31.95 -17.50
CA ALA A 290 -12.01 30.91 -17.84
C ALA A 290 -12.39 30.23 -19.17
N ASP A 291 -11.39 30.07 -20.06
CA ASP A 291 -11.54 29.27 -21.27
C ASP A 291 -11.24 27.81 -20.97
N ILE A 292 -12.16 26.93 -21.39
CA ILE A 292 -12.05 25.47 -21.25
C ILE A 292 -12.25 24.76 -22.59
N SER A 293 -12.01 25.46 -23.70
CA SER A 293 -12.18 24.92 -25.05
C SER A 293 -11.16 23.84 -25.40
N GLU A 294 -9.94 23.98 -24.88
CA GLU A 294 -8.81 23.07 -25.14
C GLU A 294 -8.48 22.18 -23.92
N GLU A 295 -8.52 22.70 -22.70
CA GLU A 295 -8.11 22.00 -21.47
C GLU A 295 -8.97 22.39 -20.24
N ALA A 296 -8.80 21.66 -19.13
CA ALA A 296 -9.50 21.95 -17.87
C ALA A 296 -8.88 23.11 -17.11
N PHE A 297 -9.71 23.94 -16.46
CA PHE A 297 -9.25 25.04 -15.62
C PHE A 297 -9.06 24.60 -14.16
N SER A 298 -7.84 24.24 -13.79
CA SER A 298 -7.53 23.63 -12.47
C SER A 298 -7.06 24.59 -11.37
N ASP A 299 -6.84 25.88 -11.68
CA ASP A 299 -6.39 26.90 -10.71
C ASP A 299 -7.41 27.05 -9.56
N LYS A 300 -6.91 27.34 -8.35
CA LYS A 300 -7.72 27.60 -7.15
C LYS A 300 -7.63 29.06 -6.70
N ASP A 301 -6.47 29.71 -6.86
CA ASP A 301 -6.19 31.00 -6.24
C ASP A 301 -6.82 32.17 -7.00
N LYS A 302 -6.96 32.02 -8.32
CA LYS A 302 -7.55 33.06 -9.20
C LYS A 302 -9.01 32.80 -9.57
N THR A 303 -9.61 31.78 -8.97
CA THR A 303 -10.89 31.24 -9.41
C THR A 303 -12.06 31.96 -8.77
N ILE A 304 -12.95 32.49 -9.62
CA ILE A 304 -14.27 32.99 -9.26
C ILE A 304 -15.32 32.06 -9.87
N ILE A 305 -16.27 31.61 -9.06
CA ILE A 305 -17.30 30.66 -9.47
C ILE A 305 -18.44 31.38 -10.21
N ALA A 306 -18.90 30.79 -11.31
CA ALA A 306 -20.04 31.20 -12.12
C ALA A 306 -20.95 30.00 -12.43
N ASN A 307 -22.14 30.25 -13.00
CA ASN A 307 -23.11 29.22 -13.40
C ASN A 307 -23.45 28.18 -12.31
N SER A 308 -23.36 28.57 -11.03
CA SER A 308 -23.42 27.69 -9.86
C SER A 308 -24.33 28.22 -8.76
N ASP A 309 -25.45 28.84 -9.15
CA ASP A 309 -26.48 29.37 -8.24
C ASP A 309 -25.92 30.17 -7.06
N PHE A 310 -26.04 29.66 -5.83
CA PHE A 310 -25.61 30.33 -4.60
C PHE A 310 -24.08 30.45 -4.44
N LEU A 311 -23.29 29.83 -5.33
CA LEU A 311 -21.84 29.96 -5.36
C LEU A 311 -21.35 31.08 -6.30
N ASN A 312 -22.22 31.67 -7.12
CA ASN A 312 -21.84 32.70 -8.08
C ASN A 312 -21.13 33.89 -7.43
N GLY A 313 -20.03 34.34 -8.03
CA GLY A 313 -19.22 35.47 -7.59
C GLY A 313 -18.33 35.20 -6.36
N LEU A 314 -18.33 33.98 -5.83
CA LEU A 314 -17.47 33.59 -4.71
C LEU A 314 -16.10 33.11 -5.21
N ASN A 315 -15.06 33.41 -4.44
CA ASN A 315 -13.75 32.79 -4.65
C ASN A 315 -13.71 31.35 -4.09
N TYR A 316 -12.68 30.57 -4.47
CA TYR A 316 -12.47 29.18 -4.03
C TYR A 316 -12.73 28.93 -2.53
N LYS A 317 -12.13 29.74 -1.65
CA LYS A 317 -12.24 29.53 -0.19
C LYS A 317 -13.66 29.78 0.32
N GLN A 318 -14.30 30.84 -0.18
CA GLN A 318 -15.68 31.18 0.18
C GLN A 318 -16.67 30.14 -0.37
N ALA A 319 -16.50 29.76 -1.64
CA ALA A 319 -17.33 28.77 -2.32
C ALA A 319 -17.23 27.40 -1.66
N THR A 320 -16.02 26.93 -1.33
CA THR A 320 -15.79 25.67 -0.62
C THR A 320 -16.56 25.62 0.71
N LYS A 321 -16.41 26.66 1.53
CA LYS A 321 -17.11 26.75 2.83
C LYS A 321 -18.63 26.77 2.64
N LYS A 322 -19.12 27.53 1.67
CA LYS A 322 -20.55 27.67 1.38
C LYS A 322 -21.15 26.36 0.85
N ALA A 323 -20.48 25.68 -0.07
CA ALA A 323 -20.91 24.39 -0.63
C ALA A 323 -21.04 23.33 0.47
N ILE A 324 -20.04 23.22 1.36
CA ILE A 324 -20.10 22.30 2.51
C ILE A 324 -21.32 22.60 3.40
N GLN A 325 -21.53 23.87 3.75
CA GLN A 325 -22.66 24.27 4.58
C GLN A 325 -24.02 23.93 3.95
N GLU A 326 -24.19 24.12 2.64
CA GLU A 326 -25.44 23.77 1.96
C GLU A 326 -25.61 22.24 1.81
N LEU A 327 -24.53 21.49 1.59
CA LEU A 327 -24.56 20.02 1.59
C LEU A 327 -24.98 19.46 2.96
N GLU A 328 -24.47 20.03 4.05
CA GLU A 328 -24.81 19.63 5.42
C GLU A 328 -26.29 19.87 5.74
N LYS A 329 -26.86 21.00 5.28
CA LYS A 329 -28.30 21.28 5.45
C LYS A 329 -29.19 20.28 4.70
N LEU A 330 -28.74 19.80 3.54
CA LEU A 330 -29.45 18.80 2.75
C LEU A 330 -29.30 17.38 3.31
N GLY A 331 -28.38 17.16 4.27
CA GLY A 331 -28.02 15.81 4.71
C GLY A 331 -27.33 14.98 3.62
N GLN A 332 -26.86 15.62 2.54
CA GLN A 332 -26.20 14.97 1.39
C GLN A 332 -24.68 15.23 1.36
N GLY A 333 -24.11 15.71 2.45
CA GLY A 333 -22.67 15.80 2.62
C GLY A 333 -22.24 16.44 3.93
N LYS A 334 -20.94 16.39 4.21
CA LYS A 334 -20.32 17.00 5.38
C LYS A 334 -18.87 17.37 5.12
N GLY A 335 -18.36 18.40 5.79
CA GLY A 335 -16.94 18.69 5.80
C GLY A 335 -16.14 17.45 6.27
N LYS A 336 -15.14 17.02 5.51
CA LYS A 336 -14.29 15.88 5.85
C LYS A 336 -12.83 16.24 5.61
N THR A 337 -11.98 15.89 6.58
CA THR A 337 -10.54 15.87 6.37
C THR A 337 -10.14 14.44 6.04
N ASN A 338 -9.41 14.28 4.94
CA ASN A 338 -8.91 12.99 4.50
C ASN A 338 -7.38 12.98 4.55
N TYR A 339 -6.81 11.80 4.75
CA TYR A 339 -5.38 11.58 4.77
C TYR A 339 -5.02 10.49 3.76
N ARG A 340 -3.89 10.64 3.08
CA ARG A 340 -3.30 9.56 2.28
C ARG A 340 -2.71 8.47 3.16
N LEU A 341 -2.27 8.81 4.37
CA LEU A 341 -1.78 7.87 5.36
C LEU A 341 -2.80 6.76 5.62
N ARG A 342 -2.36 5.51 5.50
CA ARG A 342 -3.12 4.32 5.90
C ARG A 342 -2.64 3.82 7.24
N ASP A 343 -3.47 3.04 7.90
CA ASP A 343 -3.09 2.33 9.12
C ASP A 343 -2.00 1.30 8.85
N ALA A 344 -1.09 1.14 9.80
CA ALA A 344 0.16 0.43 9.59
C ALA A 344 -0.03 -1.06 9.92
N VAL A 345 0.22 -1.94 8.93
CA VAL A 345 0.20 -3.39 9.13
C VAL A 345 1.36 -3.80 10.05
N PHE A 346 1.00 -4.38 11.19
CA PHE A 346 1.86 -4.77 12.30
C PHE A 346 2.07 -6.28 12.42
N SER A 347 1.53 -7.09 11.51
CA SER A 347 1.80 -8.53 11.45
C SER A 347 2.91 -8.86 10.46
N ARG A 348 3.68 -9.92 10.75
CA ARG A 348 4.60 -10.58 9.82
C ARG A 348 4.45 -12.09 9.91
N GLN A 349 4.35 -12.75 8.76
CA GLN A 349 4.31 -14.21 8.65
C GLN A 349 5.75 -14.75 8.63
N ARG A 350 6.52 -14.41 9.67
CA ARG A 350 7.95 -14.69 9.81
C ARG A 350 8.21 -15.34 11.16
N TYR A 351 9.23 -16.19 11.19
CA TYR A 351 9.72 -16.75 12.44
C TYR A 351 10.48 -15.71 13.26
N TRP A 352 11.45 -15.02 12.63
CA TRP A 352 12.37 -14.13 13.34
C TRP A 352 11.77 -12.76 13.64
N GLY A 353 10.92 -12.70 14.65
CA GLY A 353 10.30 -11.48 15.17
C GLY A 353 9.77 -11.68 16.59
N GLU A 354 9.35 -10.60 17.23
CA GLU A 354 8.79 -10.66 18.59
C GLU A 354 7.38 -11.32 18.56
N PRO A 355 7.12 -12.36 19.37
CA PRO A 355 5.78 -12.92 19.47
C PRO A 355 4.77 -11.93 20.02
N PHE A 356 3.56 -11.93 19.46
CA PHE A 356 2.44 -11.24 20.07
C PHE A 356 2.05 -11.94 21.37
N PRO A 357 1.89 -11.21 22.50
CA PRO A 357 1.41 -11.79 23.74
C PRO A 357 -0.12 -11.92 23.71
N VAL A 358 -0.63 -12.71 22.77
CA VAL A 358 -2.06 -12.83 22.45
C VAL A 358 -2.45 -14.29 22.29
N TYR A 359 -3.59 -14.66 22.87
CA TYR A 359 -4.28 -15.92 22.62
C TYR A 359 -5.73 -15.68 22.20
N TYR A 360 -6.39 -16.68 21.61
CA TYR A 360 -7.72 -16.52 21.04
C TYR A 360 -8.79 -17.32 21.79
N VAL A 361 -9.84 -16.63 22.24
CA VAL A 361 -11.04 -17.22 22.85
C VAL A 361 -12.21 -16.95 21.92
N ASN A 362 -12.82 -17.99 21.35
CA ASN A 362 -13.91 -17.86 20.37
C ASN A 362 -13.57 -16.91 19.19
N GLY A 363 -12.33 -16.94 18.72
CA GLY A 363 -11.84 -16.05 17.66
C GLY A 363 -11.52 -14.63 18.11
N MET A 364 -11.80 -14.25 19.36
CA MET A 364 -11.49 -12.92 19.89
C MET A 364 -10.10 -12.90 20.54
N PRO A 365 -9.26 -11.89 20.22
CA PRO A 365 -7.93 -11.78 20.80
C PRO A 365 -8.00 -11.38 22.28
N GLN A 366 -7.22 -12.05 23.10
CA GLN A 366 -7.05 -11.79 24.53
C GLN A 366 -5.58 -11.51 24.82
N MET A 367 -5.29 -10.43 25.55
CA MET A 367 -3.91 -10.10 25.93
C MET A 367 -3.45 -11.02 27.07
N ILE A 368 -2.21 -11.50 26.99
CA ILE A 368 -1.54 -12.14 28.11
C ILE A 368 -1.05 -11.07 29.08
N ASP A 369 -1.31 -11.27 30.37
CA ASP A 369 -0.93 -10.32 31.42
C ASP A 369 0.57 -10.03 31.45
N LYS A 370 0.92 -8.78 31.77
CA LYS A 370 2.33 -8.30 31.85
C LYS A 370 3.19 -9.19 32.75
N ALA A 371 2.64 -9.77 33.81
CA ALA A 371 3.33 -10.62 34.77
C ALA A 371 3.86 -11.94 34.16
N HIS A 372 3.36 -12.35 33.00
CA HIS A 372 3.74 -13.59 32.33
C HIS A 372 4.59 -13.36 31.07
N LEU A 373 5.07 -12.14 30.88
CA LEU A 373 6.01 -11.81 29.81
C LEU A 373 7.46 -12.14 30.20
N PRO A 374 8.35 -12.42 29.22
CA PRO A 374 8.08 -12.47 27.78
C PRO A 374 7.51 -13.81 27.32
N ILE A 375 6.70 -13.78 26.26
CA ILE A 375 6.40 -14.98 25.47
C ILE A 375 7.61 -15.28 24.60
N ARG A 376 8.33 -16.34 24.93
CA ARG A 376 9.57 -16.71 24.25
C ARG A 376 9.23 -17.35 22.91
N LEU A 377 9.93 -16.93 21.86
CA LEU A 377 9.84 -17.55 20.54
C LEU A 377 10.18 -19.04 20.66
N PRO A 378 9.34 -19.96 20.15
CA PRO A 378 9.54 -21.40 20.30
C PRO A 378 10.54 -21.89 19.25
N GLU A 379 11.19 -23.03 19.48
CA GLU A 379 11.93 -23.69 18.40
C GLU A 379 10.96 -24.30 17.39
N VAL A 380 11.28 -24.21 16.10
CA VAL A 380 10.49 -24.80 15.01
C VAL A 380 11.40 -25.55 14.05
N GLU A 381 10.90 -26.63 13.45
CA GLU A 381 11.68 -27.44 12.51
C GLU A 381 11.99 -26.72 11.18
N LYS A 382 11.11 -25.81 10.75
CA LYS A 382 11.24 -25.07 9.49
C LYS A 382 10.82 -23.61 9.65
N TYR A 383 11.58 -22.71 9.05
CA TYR A 383 11.40 -21.26 9.15
C TYR A 383 10.56 -20.63 8.02
N LEU A 384 10.19 -21.43 7.02
CA LEU A 384 9.29 -21.01 5.93
C LEU A 384 7.83 -21.24 6.35
N PRO A 385 6.88 -20.47 5.78
CA PRO A 385 5.45 -20.69 5.97
C PRO A 385 5.02 -22.14 5.75
N THR A 386 3.88 -22.55 6.32
CA THR A 386 3.29 -23.86 6.05
C THR A 386 2.85 -23.98 4.58
N GLU A 387 2.58 -25.20 4.12
CA GLU A 387 2.05 -25.43 2.75
C GLU A 387 0.68 -24.76 2.55
N THR A 388 -0.08 -24.57 3.63
CA THR A 388 -1.36 -23.83 3.66
C THR A 388 -1.18 -22.31 3.76
N GLY A 389 0.07 -21.82 3.88
CA GLY A 389 0.41 -20.40 3.91
C GLY A 389 0.36 -19.75 5.30
N GLU A 390 0.26 -20.54 6.37
CA GLU A 390 0.31 -20.04 7.75
C GLU A 390 1.73 -19.60 8.14
N PRO A 391 1.87 -18.68 9.12
CA PRO A 391 3.17 -18.27 9.64
C PRO A 391 4.02 -19.45 10.14
N PRO A 392 5.36 -19.33 10.17
CA PRO A 392 6.24 -20.39 10.66
C PRO A 392 5.93 -20.88 12.09
N LEU A 393 5.36 -20.04 12.96
CA LEU A 393 4.96 -20.44 14.31
C LEU A 393 3.84 -21.48 14.34
N GLY A 394 3.05 -21.60 13.26
CA GLY A 394 2.07 -22.68 13.11
C GLY A 394 2.70 -24.08 13.08
N ARG A 395 4.04 -24.18 12.91
CA ARG A 395 4.79 -25.44 12.94
C ARG A 395 5.27 -25.84 14.34
N ALA A 396 5.06 -25.01 15.37
CA ALA A 396 5.53 -25.29 16.72
C ALA A 396 4.62 -26.29 17.44
N ASP A 397 5.16 -27.34 18.06
CA ASP A 397 4.38 -28.32 18.84
C ASP A 397 3.89 -27.79 20.19
N VAL A 398 4.59 -26.77 20.72
CA VAL A 398 4.36 -26.14 22.02
C VAL A 398 4.11 -24.65 21.81
N TRP A 399 2.87 -24.31 21.46
CA TRP A 399 2.44 -22.96 21.13
C TRP A 399 0.95 -22.70 21.45
N ALA A 400 0.49 -23.19 22.60
CA ALA A 400 -0.84 -22.91 23.12
C ALA A 400 -0.77 -22.24 24.50
N TRP A 401 -1.71 -21.36 24.82
CA TRP A 401 -1.78 -20.69 26.11
C TRP A 401 -2.71 -21.41 27.08
N CYS A 402 -2.21 -21.82 28.24
CA CYS A 402 -3.02 -22.37 29.32
C CYS A 402 -3.36 -21.29 30.36
N THR A 403 -4.63 -20.92 30.50
CA THR A 403 -5.08 -19.89 31.45
C THR A 403 -5.10 -20.35 32.90
N LYS A 404 -4.99 -21.67 33.16
CA LYS A 404 -4.88 -22.19 34.54
C LYS A 404 -3.46 -22.09 35.08
N THR A 405 -2.47 -22.37 34.24
CA THR A 405 -1.05 -22.38 34.62
C THR A 405 -0.32 -21.12 34.22
N ASN A 406 -0.96 -20.26 33.42
CA ASN A 406 -0.39 -19.05 32.83
C ASN A 406 0.95 -19.33 32.14
N SER A 407 0.96 -20.34 31.28
CA SER A 407 2.16 -20.82 30.60
C SER A 407 1.85 -21.31 29.19
N VAL A 408 2.87 -21.31 28.34
CA VAL A 408 2.82 -21.96 27.01
C VAL A 408 2.86 -23.47 27.20
N VAL A 409 1.96 -24.20 26.54
CA VAL A 409 1.78 -25.66 26.61
C VAL A 409 1.65 -26.26 25.21
N SER A 410 1.61 -27.60 25.12
CA SER A 410 1.47 -28.31 23.85
C SER A 410 0.14 -28.02 23.15
N ASN A 411 0.20 -27.86 21.82
CA ASN A 411 -0.98 -27.62 20.98
C ASN A 411 -2.00 -28.77 21.06
N ASN A 412 -1.55 -30.00 21.31
CA ASN A 412 -2.41 -31.17 21.47
C ASN A 412 -3.35 -31.08 22.70
N THR A 413 -3.12 -30.12 23.59
CA THR A 413 -3.94 -29.90 24.78
C THR A 413 -4.98 -28.79 24.62
N ILE A 414 -5.05 -28.14 23.44
CA ILE A 414 -6.06 -27.12 23.13
C ILE A 414 -7.45 -27.72 23.29
N ASN A 415 -8.27 -27.04 24.11
CA ASN A 415 -9.63 -27.49 24.45
C ASN A 415 -10.65 -26.34 24.43
N HIS A 416 -10.23 -25.13 24.06
CA HIS A 416 -11.07 -23.92 23.98
C HIS A 416 -11.86 -23.58 25.26
N THR A 417 -11.43 -24.08 26.40
CA THR A 417 -11.99 -23.74 27.72
C THR A 417 -10.92 -23.23 28.67
N THR A 418 -9.76 -23.87 28.66
CA THR A 418 -8.64 -23.56 29.56
C THR A 418 -7.31 -23.51 28.83
N VAL A 419 -7.22 -24.11 27.64
CA VAL A 419 -6.08 -24.05 26.74
C VAL A 419 -6.54 -23.55 25.38
N PHE A 420 -5.89 -22.50 24.90
CA PHE A 420 -6.28 -21.72 23.73
C PHE A 420 -5.12 -21.55 22.75
N PRO A 421 -5.38 -21.41 21.44
CA PRO A 421 -4.33 -21.13 20.47
C PRO A 421 -3.71 -19.74 20.69
N LEU A 422 -2.37 -19.65 20.54
CA LEU A 422 -1.61 -18.40 20.52
C LEU A 422 -1.60 -17.77 19.12
N GLU A 423 -1.33 -16.46 19.07
CA GLU A 423 -1.03 -15.77 17.81
C GLU A 423 0.19 -16.38 17.10
N LEU A 424 0.07 -16.54 15.78
CA LEU A 424 1.09 -17.17 14.94
C LEU A 424 1.96 -16.15 14.20
N ASN A 425 1.47 -14.92 14.01
CA ASN A 425 2.25 -13.83 13.46
C ASN A 425 3.28 -13.34 14.47
N THR A 426 4.34 -12.72 13.97
CA THR A 426 5.31 -11.95 14.76
C THR A 426 5.22 -10.47 14.43
N MET A 427 5.70 -9.62 15.34
CA MET A 427 5.76 -8.18 15.14
C MET A 427 6.87 -7.81 14.13
N PRO A 428 6.71 -6.74 13.34
CA PRO A 428 7.71 -6.26 12.40
C PRO A 428 8.91 -5.66 13.13
N GLY A 429 10.06 -5.56 12.44
CA GLY A 429 11.27 -4.98 13.01
C GLY A 429 11.12 -3.53 13.48
N TRP A 430 10.13 -2.79 12.96
CA TRP A 430 9.84 -1.44 13.43
C TRP A 430 9.16 -1.38 14.80
N ALA A 431 8.65 -2.50 15.33
CA ALA A 431 8.16 -2.59 16.71
C ALA A 431 9.26 -2.23 17.72
N GLY A 432 10.49 -2.75 17.53
CA GLY A 432 11.64 -2.40 18.36
C GLY A 432 12.24 -1.05 18.00
N SER A 433 12.41 -0.76 16.69
CA SER A 433 13.10 0.47 16.27
C SER A 433 12.30 1.75 16.52
N SER A 434 11.01 1.68 16.86
CA SER A 434 10.20 2.86 17.17
C SER A 434 10.42 3.43 18.59
N TRP A 435 11.15 2.73 19.47
CA TRP A 435 11.37 3.20 20.85
C TRP A 435 12.75 2.87 21.44
N TYR A 436 13.63 2.17 20.71
CA TYR A 436 14.94 1.72 21.20
C TYR A 436 15.82 2.83 21.81
N PHE A 437 15.70 4.07 21.33
CA PHE A 437 16.42 5.22 21.85
C PHE A 437 16.05 5.55 23.30
N PHE A 438 14.83 5.25 23.75
CA PHE A 438 14.49 5.30 25.17
C PHE A 438 15.09 4.14 25.95
N ARG A 439 15.16 2.94 25.35
CA ARG A 439 15.77 1.78 26.01
C ARG A 439 17.25 2.01 26.32
N TYR A 440 17.98 2.68 25.44
CA TYR A 440 19.39 3.01 25.69
C TYR A 440 19.63 3.87 26.93
N MET A 441 18.62 4.62 27.38
CA MET A 441 18.73 5.45 28.57
C MET A 441 18.86 4.63 29.85
N ASP A 442 18.38 3.37 29.84
CA ASP A 442 18.34 2.49 31.01
C ASP A 442 18.27 1.00 30.58
N ALA A 443 19.27 0.57 29.81
CA ALA A 443 19.20 -0.70 29.07
C ALA A 443 19.19 -1.97 29.94
N GLN A 444 19.59 -1.87 31.21
CA GLN A 444 19.68 -2.99 32.15
C GLN A 444 18.45 -3.14 33.05
N ASN A 445 17.46 -2.24 32.93
CA ASN A 445 16.24 -2.27 33.75
C ASN A 445 15.32 -3.42 33.32
N ASP A 446 15.01 -4.35 34.20
CA ASP A 446 14.18 -5.53 33.92
C ASP A 446 12.69 -5.34 34.24
N GLU A 447 12.29 -4.22 34.88
CA GLU A 447 10.91 -3.95 35.27
C GLU A 447 10.15 -3.03 34.30
N VAL A 448 10.86 -2.02 33.78
CA VAL A 448 10.35 -0.99 32.86
C VAL A 448 11.32 -0.73 31.72
N PHE A 449 10.83 -0.16 30.62
CA PHE A 449 11.67 0.11 29.46
C PHE A 449 12.75 1.17 29.74
N ALA A 450 12.44 2.17 30.59
CA ALA A 450 13.37 3.10 31.21
C ALA A 450 12.78 3.73 32.47
N SER A 451 13.63 4.02 33.46
CA SER A 451 13.23 4.74 34.69
C SER A 451 12.79 6.19 34.41
N LYS A 452 11.94 6.74 35.29
CA LYS A 452 11.49 8.14 35.18
C LYS A 452 12.65 9.12 35.29
N GLU A 453 13.64 8.80 36.12
CA GLU A 453 14.86 9.56 36.32
C GLU A 453 15.65 9.64 35.01
N ALA A 454 15.88 8.50 34.34
CA ALA A 454 16.57 8.45 33.06
C ALA A 454 15.83 9.21 31.96
N LEU A 455 14.50 9.02 31.87
CA LEU A 455 13.66 9.72 30.88
C LEU A 455 13.61 11.24 31.12
N ASN A 456 13.61 11.70 32.38
CA ASN A 456 13.66 13.12 32.71
C ASN A 456 15.03 13.75 32.47
N TYR A 457 16.10 12.97 32.65
CA TYR A 457 17.46 13.41 32.38
C TYR A 457 17.75 13.53 30.87
N TRP A 458 17.55 12.43 30.13
CA TRP A 458 17.88 12.36 28.69
C TRP A 458 16.81 12.96 27.77
N LYS A 459 15.52 12.87 28.14
CA LYS A 459 14.39 13.38 27.36
C LYS A 459 14.33 12.81 25.94
N ASN A 460 14.56 13.63 24.92
CA ASN A 460 14.59 13.26 23.51
C ASN A 460 16.02 13.33 22.97
N VAL A 461 16.28 12.66 21.86
CA VAL A 461 17.60 12.64 21.22
C VAL A 461 17.92 14.02 20.66
N ASP A 462 19.06 14.61 21.05
CA ASP A 462 19.46 15.93 20.57
C ASP A 462 19.88 15.92 19.09
N LEU A 463 20.64 14.91 18.65
CA LEU A 463 21.08 14.74 17.26
C LEU A 463 20.91 13.29 16.82
N TYR A 464 20.13 13.09 15.77
CA TYR A 464 19.94 11.81 15.09
C TYR A 464 20.61 11.83 13.71
N ILE A 465 21.39 10.79 13.40
CA ILE A 465 22.09 10.64 12.12
C ILE A 465 21.62 9.33 11.49
N GLY A 466 21.00 9.40 10.31
CA GLY A 466 20.46 8.24 9.62
C GLY A 466 20.07 8.57 8.18
N GLY A 467 20.06 7.57 7.31
CA GLY A 467 19.82 7.81 5.88
C GLY A 467 18.37 8.25 5.60
N SER A 468 18.17 8.98 4.49
CA SER A 468 16.85 9.52 4.11
C SER A 468 15.85 8.43 3.71
N GLU A 469 16.29 7.19 3.47
CA GLU A 469 15.41 6.04 3.23
C GLU A 469 14.44 5.76 4.38
N HIS A 470 14.71 6.26 5.59
CA HIS A 470 13.88 6.05 6.76
C HIS A 470 12.79 7.12 6.97
N ALA A 471 12.65 8.06 6.03
CA ALA A 471 11.76 9.23 6.15
C ALA A 471 10.29 8.87 6.42
N THR A 472 9.73 7.92 5.68
CA THR A 472 8.30 7.54 5.75
C THR A 472 8.04 6.27 6.54
N GLY A 473 9.07 5.47 6.82
CA GLY A 473 9.02 4.28 7.66
C GLY A 473 9.42 4.60 9.10
N HIS A 474 10.63 4.20 9.50
CA HIS A 474 11.12 4.31 10.88
C HIS A 474 10.91 5.69 11.52
N LEU A 475 11.24 6.80 10.84
CA LEU A 475 11.09 8.13 11.43
C LEU A 475 9.63 8.49 11.69
N LEU A 476 8.70 8.06 10.84
CA LEU A 476 7.28 8.29 11.05
C LEU A 476 6.73 7.43 12.20
N TYR A 477 7.09 6.15 12.24
CA TYR A 477 6.65 5.22 13.29
C TYR A 477 7.20 5.58 14.67
N ALA A 478 8.46 6.00 14.76
CA ALA A 478 9.06 6.47 16.01
C ALA A 478 8.30 7.68 16.57
N ARG A 479 7.94 8.66 15.71
CA ARG A 479 7.15 9.82 16.12
C ARG A 479 5.76 9.42 16.63
N PHE A 480 5.08 8.52 15.92
CA PHE A 480 3.79 7.98 16.35
C PHE A 480 3.89 7.30 17.72
N TRP A 481 4.86 6.42 17.92
CA TRP A 481 5.06 5.73 19.20
C TRP A 481 5.36 6.71 20.34
N VAL A 482 6.20 7.72 20.13
CA VAL A 482 6.49 8.73 21.15
C VAL A 482 5.25 9.50 21.55
N LYS A 483 4.41 9.90 20.58
CA LYS A 483 3.13 10.57 20.87
C LYS A 483 2.18 9.68 21.67
N PHE A 484 2.04 8.42 21.28
CA PHE A 484 1.26 7.45 22.06
C PHE A 484 1.81 7.27 23.48
N LEU A 485 3.12 7.06 23.62
CA LEU A 485 3.77 6.89 24.92
C LEU A 485 3.59 8.14 25.80
N LYS A 486 3.62 9.34 25.20
CA LYS A 486 3.37 10.61 25.86
C LYS A 486 1.93 10.72 26.34
N ASP A 487 0.96 10.37 25.51
CA ASP A 487 -0.47 10.38 25.83
C ASP A 487 -0.79 9.46 27.02
N ARG A 488 -0.15 8.30 27.06
CA ARG A 488 -0.29 7.32 28.15
C ARG A 488 0.61 7.61 29.36
N GLY A 489 1.39 8.69 29.32
CA GLY A 489 2.22 9.16 30.45
C GLY A 489 3.51 8.36 30.68
N PHE A 490 3.96 7.57 29.69
CA PHE A 490 5.20 6.81 29.76
C PHE A 490 6.45 7.66 29.46
N VAL A 491 6.33 8.68 28.62
CA VAL A 491 7.42 9.61 28.30
C VAL A 491 6.96 11.06 28.44
N ASN A 492 7.90 12.00 28.53
CA ASN A 492 7.62 13.41 28.77
C ASN A 492 7.83 14.31 27.53
N VAL A 493 8.23 13.75 26.38
CA VAL A 493 8.51 14.47 25.13
C VAL A 493 7.45 14.18 24.05
N GLU A 494 7.25 15.13 23.13
CA GLU A 494 6.32 14.99 21.99
C GLU A 494 6.97 14.44 20.72
N GLU A 495 8.28 14.65 20.56
CA GLU A 495 9.04 14.30 19.35
C GLU A 495 10.38 13.65 19.75
N PRO A 496 10.76 12.53 19.12
CA PRO A 496 11.92 11.74 19.54
C PRO A 496 13.27 12.37 19.21
N PHE A 497 13.38 13.17 18.15
CA PHE A 497 14.66 13.66 17.62
C PHE A 497 14.60 15.17 17.39
N LYS A 498 15.38 15.97 18.13
CA LYS A 498 15.42 17.43 17.95
C LYS A 498 16.05 17.81 16.62
N LYS A 499 17.26 17.31 16.37
CA LYS A 499 17.99 17.54 15.13
C LYS A 499 18.15 16.25 14.34
N LEU A 500 17.98 16.32 13.03
CA LEU A 500 18.15 15.16 12.16
C LEU A 500 19.02 15.50 10.95
N ILE A 501 20.10 14.74 10.79
CA ILE A 501 21.02 14.85 9.66
C ILE A 501 20.96 13.56 8.85
N ASN A 502 20.57 13.68 7.58
CA ASN A 502 20.66 12.57 6.64
C ASN A 502 22.03 12.53 5.97
N GLN A 503 22.81 11.48 6.24
CA GLN A 503 24.05 11.26 5.50
C GLN A 503 23.78 10.93 4.03
N GLY A 504 24.68 11.36 3.15
CA GLY A 504 24.68 10.92 1.76
C GLY A 504 24.91 9.42 1.64
N MET A 505 24.40 8.84 0.56
CA MET A 505 24.57 7.43 0.27
C MET A 505 25.97 7.17 -0.27
N ILE A 506 26.61 6.09 0.19
CA ILE A 506 27.84 5.59 -0.44
C ILE A 506 27.43 4.78 -1.67
N LEU A 507 27.97 5.16 -2.82
CA LEU A 507 27.68 4.53 -4.11
C LEU A 507 28.82 3.59 -4.52
N GLY A 508 28.50 2.60 -5.35
CA GLY A 508 29.46 1.67 -5.95
C GLY A 508 29.09 1.39 -7.41
N THR A 509 30.07 0.98 -8.20
CA THR A 509 29.87 0.62 -9.61
C THR A 509 29.51 -0.86 -9.71
N SER A 510 28.32 -1.15 -10.25
CA SER A 510 27.89 -2.51 -10.57
C SER A 510 28.20 -2.85 -12.02
N ALA A 511 28.34 -4.15 -12.29
CA ALA A 511 28.41 -4.71 -13.64
C ALA A 511 27.19 -5.58 -13.89
N PHE A 512 26.65 -5.55 -15.11
CA PHE A 512 25.46 -6.29 -15.49
C PHE A 512 25.65 -7.10 -16.76
N VAL A 513 25.07 -8.29 -16.77
CA VAL A 513 24.81 -9.10 -17.96
C VAL A 513 23.30 -9.16 -18.21
N TYR A 514 22.85 -9.35 -19.44
CA TYR A 514 21.44 -9.21 -19.80
C TYR A 514 20.83 -10.57 -20.15
N ARG A 515 20.04 -11.15 -19.23
CA ARG A 515 19.50 -12.50 -19.42
C ARG A 515 18.14 -12.47 -20.11
N VAL A 516 17.98 -13.33 -21.12
CA VAL A 516 16.70 -13.55 -21.80
C VAL A 516 15.85 -14.53 -21.00
N PHE A 517 14.61 -14.15 -20.74
CA PHE A 517 13.54 -14.98 -20.20
C PHE A 517 12.44 -15.13 -21.25
N ALA A 518 11.96 -16.35 -21.43
CA ALA A 518 10.79 -16.63 -22.25
C ALA A 518 9.59 -16.95 -21.36
N TYR A 519 8.40 -16.52 -21.77
CA TYR A 519 7.16 -16.85 -21.09
C TYR A 519 6.02 -16.98 -22.10
N TYR A 520 5.03 -17.81 -21.78
CA TYR A 520 3.75 -17.79 -22.47
C TYR A 520 2.78 -16.89 -21.72
N VAL A 521 1.99 -16.13 -22.47
CA VAL A 521 0.79 -15.48 -21.93
C VAL A 521 -0.40 -16.31 -22.35
N ILE A 522 -1.03 -16.97 -21.39
CA ILE A 522 -2.24 -17.76 -21.60
C ILE A 522 -3.28 -17.19 -20.66
N GLU A 523 -4.42 -16.76 -21.21
CA GLU A 523 -5.51 -16.17 -20.42
C GLU A 523 -5.03 -15.02 -19.51
N ASN A 524 -4.05 -14.23 -19.97
CA ASN A 524 -3.36 -13.15 -19.24
C ASN A 524 -2.53 -13.57 -18.01
N GLU A 525 -2.30 -14.86 -17.80
CA GLU A 525 -1.31 -15.37 -16.86
C GLU A 525 0.02 -15.65 -17.55
N ARG A 526 1.13 -15.27 -16.89
CA ARG A 526 2.49 -15.48 -17.39
C ARG A 526 3.06 -16.81 -16.91
N TYR A 527 3.33 -17.70 -17.84
CA TYR A 527 3.95 -18.99 -17.59
C TYR A 527 5.41 -18.96 -18.05
N THR A 528 6.35 -18.85 -17.11
CA THR A 528 7.78 -18.82 -17.41
C THR A 528 8.24 -20.14 -18.04
N VAL A 529 8.92 -20.04 -19.17
CA VAL A 529 9.56 -21.16 -19.85
C VAL A 529 11.00 -21.23 -19.41
N LYS A 530 11.39 -22.38 -18.86
CA LYS A 530 12.80 -22.65 -18.55
C LYS A 530 13.51 -23.04 -19.85
N LEU A 531 14.33 -22.14 -20.38
CA LEU A 531 15.21 -22.43 -21.51
C LEU A 531 16.20 -23.54 -21.14
N SER A 532 16.54 -24.39 -22.10
CA SER A 532 17.48 -25.50 -21.89
C SER A 532 18.89 -25.00 -21.59
N LYS A 533 19.26 -23.83 -22.13
CA LYS A 533 20.48 -23.09 -21.78
C LYS A 533 20.15 -21.61 -21.53
N PRO A 534 20.69 -20.98 -20.48
CA PRO A 534 20.55 -19.53 -20.30
C PRO A 534 21.14 -18.76 -21.48
N ILE A 535 20.49 -17.68 -21.90
CA ILE A 535 20.97 -16.82 -22.98
C ILE A 535 21.25 -15.44 -22.40
N ILE A 536 22.47 -14.97 -22.62
CA ILE A 536 23.03 -13.78 -21.99
C ILE A 536 23.55 -12.83 -23.08
N LEU A 537 22.98 -11.64 -23.17
CA LEU A 537 23.28 -10.64 -24.20
C LEU A 537 24.26 -9.60 -23.68
N ASP A 538 25.19 -9.18 -24.53
CA ASP A 538 26.06 -8.01 -24.32
C ASP A 538 25.23 -6.73 -24.10
N LYS A 539 25.80 -5.72 -23.41
CA LYS A 539 25.19 -4.40 -23.25
C LYS A 539 24.73 -3.77 -24.56
N LEU A 540 25.56 -3.79 -25.59
CA LEU A 540 25.26 -3.18 -26.89
C LEU A 540 24.21 -4.00 -27.63
N ALA A 541 24.23 -5.33 -27.52
CA ALA A 541 23.17 -6.18 -28.05
C ALA A 541 21.83 -5.87 -27.36
N TYR A 542 21.84 -5.69 -26.03
CA TYR A 542 20.69 -5.26 -25.26
C TYR A 542 20.19 -3.87 -25.67
N ASP A 543 21.07 -2.88 -25.81
CA ASP A 543 20.68 -1.52 -26.22
C ASP A 543 20.13 -1.47 -27.66
N LYS A 544 20.71 -2.26 -28.56
CA LYS A 544 20.25 -2.42 -29.95
C LYS A 544 18.96 -3.22 -30.04
N SER A 545 18.65 -4.06 -29.04
CA SER A 545 17.36 -4.73 -28.93
C SER A 545 16.29 -3.70 -28.53
N SER A 546 15.87 -2.88 -29.49
CA SER A 546 14.89 -1.82 -29.27
C SER A 546 13.51 -2.39 -28.93
N LEU A 547 13.23 -2.45 -27.63
CA LEU A 547 12.05 -1.88 -26.96
C LEU A 547 10.70 -2.01 -27.69
N SER A 548 9.90 -3.00 -27.27
CA SER A 548 8.46 -2.79 -27.13
C SER A 548 8.20 -2.19 -25.73
N LYS A 549 8.22 -0.85 -25.67
CA LYS A 549 7.48 -0.08 -24.65
C LYS A 549 5.98 0.00 -25.00
N ASN A 550 5.55 -0.68 -26.06
CA ASN A 550 4.17 -0.96 -26.41
C ASN A 550 4.00 -2.48 -26.48
N LYS A 551 2.91 -2.97 -25.92
CA LYS A 551 2.50 -4.36 -26.08
C LYS A 551 2.39 -4.75 -27.55
N ASP A 552 2.50 -6.06 -27.75
CA ASP A 552 2.19 -6.84 -28.94
C ASP A 552 3.40 -7.11 -29.86
N ALA A 553 3.89 -8.35 -29.70
CA ALA A 553 4.89 -9.03 -30.49
C ALA A 553 6.33 -8.48 -30.41
N PHE A 554 7.24 -9.41 -30.18
CA PHE A 554 8.64 -9.24 -30.55
C PHE A 554 8.68 -9.08 -32.08
N ASN A 555 8.61 -7.86 -32.59
CA ASN A 555 8.68 -7.63 -34.03
C ASN A 555 10.15 -7.66 -34.46
N VAL A 556 10.57 -8.81 -35.00
CA VAL A 556 11.92 -9.12 -35.49
C VAL A 556 12.23 -8.44 -36.84
N GLU A 557 11.40 -7.54 -37.36
CA GLU A 557 11.63 -6.95 -38.68
C GLU A 557 12.76 -5.89 -38.74
N GLY A 558 13.51 -5.65 -37.65
CA GLY A 558 14.42 -4.51 -37.55
C GLY A 558 15.92 -4.77 -37.58
N PHE A 559 16.42 -5.91 -37.08
CA PHE A 559 17.87 -6.12 -36.95
C PHE A 559 18.28 -7.58 -37.15
N ILE A 560 18.70 -7.86 -38.38
CA ILE A 560 19.67 -8.85 -38.82
C ILE A 560 19.45 -10.29 -38.28
N TYR A 561 18.94 -11.15 -39.17
CA TYR A 561 19.14 -12.61 -39.16
C TYR A 561 20.59 -12.96 -38.80
N THR A 562 20.85 -13.18 -37.52
CA THR A 562 22.09 -13.75 -36.96
C THR A 562 21.67 -14.80 -35.94
N ASP A 563 22.56 -15.74 -35.64
CA ASP A 563 22.31 -17.04 -34.99
C ASP A 563 21.46 -17.03 -33.69
N ILE A 564 21.21 -15.87 -33.07
CA ILE A 564 20.35 -15.70 -31.88
C ILE A 564 18.93 -16.23 -32.11
N ASP A 565 18.26 -15.82 -33.19
CA ASP A 565 16.88 -16.20 -33.45
C ASP A 565 16.77 -17.70 -33.58
N TYR A 566 17.68 -18.32 -34.33
CA TYR A 566 17.75 -19.77 -34.47
C TYR A 566 18.05 -20.47 -33.15
N VAL A 567 18.94 -19.95 -32.30
CA VAL A 567 19.24 -20.58 -31.00
C VAL A 567 18.07 -20.45 -30.03
N ILE A 568 17.40 -19.30 -29.97
CA ILE A 568 16.22 -19.07 -29.13
C ILE A 568 15.05 -19.92 -29.64
N LEU A 569 14.73 -19.85 -30.93
CA LEU A 569 13.67 -20.63 -31.56
C LEU A 569 13.96 -22.13 -31.46
N ASP A 570 15.20 -22.61 -31.66
CA ASP A 570 15.54 -24.03 -31.53
C ASP A 570 15.35 -24.53 -30.09
N GLN A 571 15.80 -23.78 -29.09
CA GLN A 571 15.60 -24.15 -27.69
C GLN A 571 14.12 -24.17 -27.29
N ILE A 572 13.31 -23.27 -27.85
CA ILE A 572 11.88 -23.16 -27.58
C ILE A 572 11.05 -24.17 -28.36
N MET A 573 11.32 -24.37 -29.65
CA MET A 573 10.63 -25.34 -30.51
C MET A 573 10.80 -26.77 -29.98
N ASN A 574 11.96 -27.07 -29.39
CA ASN A 574 12.21 -28.33 -28.70
C ASN A 574 11.41 -28.49 -27.38
N LEU A 575 10.96 -27.40 -26.75
CA LEU A 575 10.15 -27.40 -25.53
C LEU A 575 8.63 -27.31 -25.80
N ALA A 576 8.22 -26.68 -26.91
CA ALA A 576 6.87 -26.16 -27.09
C ALA A 576 5.99 -26.86 -28.13
N SER A 577 6.51 -27.80 -28.92
CA SER A 577 5.75 -28.37 -30.03
C SER A 577 4.48 -29.16 -29.66
N HIS A 578 4.16 -29.36 -28.37
CA HIS A 578 3.07 -30.25 -27.95
C HIS A 578 2.06 -29.70 -26.92
N LYS A 579 2.14 -28.44 -26.45
CA LYS A 579 1.27 -28.01 -25.32
C LYS A 579 0.50 -26.69 -25.44
N PHE A 580 0.98 -25.67 -26.15
CA PHE A 580 0.33 -24.35 -26.18
C PHE A 580 0.23 -23.82 -27.62
N LYS A 581 -0.95 -23.30 -28.02
CA LYS A 581 -1.24 -22.81 -29.38
C LYS A 581 -0.86 -21.33 -29.61
N THR A 582 -0.05 -20.75 -28.74
CA THR A 582 0.33 -19.32 -28.72
C THR A 582 1.85 -19.18 -28.87
N GLU A 583 2.31 -18.07 -29.43
CA GLU A 583 3.75 -17.75 -29.51
C GLU A 583 4.28 -17.33 -28.13
N PRO A 584 5.55 -17.63 -27.80
CA PRO A 584 6.18 -17.17 -26.56
C PRO A 584 6.56 -15.69 -26.67
N GLU A 585 6.45 -14.98 -25.55
CA GLU A 585 6.99 -13.65 -25.36
C GLU A 585 8.35 -13.71 -24.63
N PHE A 586 9.13 -12.63 -24.80
CA PHE A 586 10.48 -12.53 -24.22
C PHE A 586 10.63 -11.27 -23.38
N ASN A 587 11.38 -11.40 -22.30
CA ASN A 587 11.83 -10.27 -21.50
C ASN A 587 13.34 -10.39 -21.25
N ILE A 588 14.05 -9.27 -21.29
CA ILE A 588 15.48 -9.21 -21.02
C ILE A 588 15.68 -8.48 -19.69
N VAL A 589 16.30 -9.17 -18.74
CA VAL A 589 16.50 -8.64 -17.38
C VAL A 589 18.00 -8.47 -17.11
N PRO A 590 18.45 -7.29 -16.65
CA PRO A 590 19.82 -7.10 -16.20
C PRO A 590 20.06 -7.89 -14.91
N ILE A 591 21.16 -8.64 -14.86
CA ILE A 591 21.60 -9.44 -13.71
C ILE A 591 23.00 -8.99 -13.32
N HIS A 592 23.22 -8.75 -12.02
CA HIS A 592 24.54 -8.41 -11.48
C HIS A 592 25.56 -9.50 -11.78
N VAL A 593 26.76 -9.09 -12.17
CA VAL A 593 27.92 -9.97 -12.28
C VAL A 593 29.03 -9.48 -11.35
N LYS A 594 29.79 -10.42 -10.75
CA LYS A 594 30.91 -10.07 -9.87
C LYS A 594 31.93 -9.23 -10.63
N VAL A 595 32.21 -8.04 -10.09
CA VAL A 595 33.12 -7.07 -10.73
C VAL A 595 34.54 -7.63 -10.92
N GLN A 596 34.94 -8.64 -10.14
CA GLN A 596 36.23 -9.32 -10.28
C GLN A 596 36.44 -9.98 -11.66
N TYR A 597 35.34 -10.34 -12.35
CA TYR A 597 35.38 -10.92 -13.70
C TYR A 597 35.27 -9.86 -14.79
N VAL A 598 35.28 -8.57 -14.43
CA VAL A 598 35.13 -7.49 -15.39
C VAL A 598 36.37 -6.61 -15.35
N ASN A 599 37.05 -6.49 -16.48
CA ASN A 599 38.24 -5.66 -16.57
C ASN A 599 37.89 -4.15 -16.66
N ALA A 600 38.91 -3.30 -16.70
CA ALA A 600 38.75 -1.85 -16.77
C ALA A 600 38.11 -1.34 -18.09
N SER A 601 38.06 -2.19 -19.12
CA SER A 601 37.41 -1.93 -20.41
C SER A 601 35.98 -2.47 -20.47
N ASP A 602 35.41 -2.90 -19.33
CA ASP A 602 34.08 -3.51 -19.21
C ASP A 602 33.93 -4.86 -19.90
N GLU A 603 35.02 -5.58 -20.11
CA GLU A 603 35.02 -6.88 -20.75
C GLU A 603 34.87 -7.98 -19.71
N LEU A 604 33.95 -8.91 -19.97
CA LEU A 604 33.65 -10.03 -19.09
C LEU A 604 34.58 -11.20 -19.36
N ASP A 605 35.26 -11.68 -18.32
CA ASP A 605 35.89 -13.00 -18.28
C ASP A 605 34.81 -14.08 -18.11
N ILE A 606 34.26 -14.52 -19.25
CA ILE A 606 33.20 -15.54 -19.30
C ILE A 606 33.68 -16.87 -18.70
N GLU A 607 34.93 -17.27 -18.95
CA GLU A 607 35.48 -18.52 -18.46
C GLU A 607 35.70 -18.48 -16.95
N GLY A 608 36.15 -17.34 -16.42
CA GLY A 608 36.21 -17.07 -14.98
C GLY A 608 34.82 -17.12 -14.34
N LEU A 609 33.82 -16.45 -14.95
CA LEU A 609 32.44 -16.44 -14.45
C LEU A 609 31.83 -17.84 -14.40
N LYS A 610 32.02 -18.66 -15.45
CA LYS A 610 31.53 -20.05 -15.51
C LYS A 610 32.16 -20.97 -14.46
N LYS A 611 33.32 -20.59 -13.92
CA LYS A 611 34.06 -21.33 -12.90
C LYS A 611 33.93 -20.72 -11.50
N ASP A 612 33.12 -19.67 -11.33
CA ASP A 612 32.87 -19.08 -10.01
C ASP A 612 32.24 -20.12 -9.07
N GLU A 613 32.74 -20.19 -7.83
CA GLU A 613 32.32 -21.23 -6.87
C GLU A 613 30.86 -21.08 -6.42
N GLU A 614 30.30 -19.87 -6.52
CA GLU A 614 28.98 -19.54 -6.00
C GLU A 614 27.93 -19.44 -7.10
N PHE A 615 28.26 -18.77 -8.21
CA PHE A 615 27.33 -18.51 -9.32
C PHE A 615 27.69 -19.25 -10.61
N GLY A 616 28.84 -19.93 -10.69
CA GLY A 616 29.30 -20.55 -11.93
C GLY A 616 28.33 -21.58 -12.50
N GLU A 617 27.60 -22.31 -11.64
CA GLU A 617 26.61 -23.30 -12.09
C GLU A 617 25.44 -22.66 -12.86
N ASP A 618 25.09 -21.39 -12.57
CA ASP A 618 24.05 -20.65 -13.32
C ASP A 618 24.50 -20.26 -14.73
N TYR A 619 25.82 -20.19 -14.97
CA TYR A 619 26.41 -19.74 -16.25
C TYR A 619 27.12 -20.85 -17.03
N LYS A 620 27.34 -22.02 -16.43
CA LYS A 620 28.12 -23.14 -16.98
C LYS A 620 27.76 -23.50 -18.42
N ASP A 621 26.47 -23.63 -18.68
CA ASP A 621 25.92 -23.96 -20.02
C ASP A 621 25.35 -22.74 -20.75
N ALA A 622 25.56 -21.52 -20.22
CA ALA A 622 25.01 -20.31 -20.79
C ALA A 622 25.66 -19.97 -22.14
N ILE A 623 24.82 -19.45 -23.03
CA ILE A 623 25.19 -18.94 -24.35
C ILE A 623 25.31 -17.42 -24.23
N PHE A 624 26.52 -16.92 -24.49
CA PHE A 624 26.82 -15.50 -24.51
C PHE A 624 26.73 -14.98 -25.94
N ILE A 625 26.06 -13.85 -26.11
CA ILE A 625 25.79 -13.23 -27.39
C ILE A 625 26.45 -11.86 -27.42
N GLY A 626 27.29 -11.62 -28.43
CA GLY A 626 28.02 -10.38 -28.65
C GLY A 626 27.19 -9.27 -29.28
N GLU A 627 27.81 -8.11 -29.45
CA GLU A 627 27.16 -6.87 -29.90
C GLU A 627 26.55 -6.93 -31.31
N ASN A 628 26.94 -7.88 -32.16
CA ASN A 628 26.45 -8.07 -33.53
C ASN A 628 25.60 -9.35 -33.68
N GLY A 629 25.22 -9.97 -32.57
CA GLY A 629 24.38 -11.16 -32.54
C GLY A 629 25.11 -12.49 -32.73
N GLU A 630 26.43 -12.46 -32.70
CA GLU A 630 27.29 -13.63 -32.75
C GLU A 630 27.31 -14.38 -31.40
N ILE A 631 27.36 -15.71 -31.47
CA ILE A 631 27.63 -16.54 -30.28
C ILE A 631 29.12 -16.41 -29.96
N ILE A 632 29.41 -15.95 -28.75
CA ILE A 632 30.77 -15.84 -28.21
C ILE A 632 31.28 -17.27 -27.93
N LYS A 633 32.32 -17.70 -28.66
CA LYS A 633 32.84 -19.09 -28.60
C LYS A 633 34.21 -19.22 -27.92
N GLY A 634 34.88 -18.11 -27.59
CA GLY A 634 36.10 -18.09 -26.78
C GLY A 634 37.21 -17.16 -27.29
N ASP A 635 38.17 -16.89 -26.40
CA ASP A 635 39.44 -16.14 -26.38
C ASP A 635 39.64 -14.87 -27.24
N ASN A 636 39.04 -14.73 -28.42
CA ASN A 636 39.18 -13.55 -29.29
C ASN A 636 37.91 -12.70 -29.40
N ASP A 637 36.80 -13.17 -28.83
CA ASP A 637 35.51 -12.52 -28.88
C ASP A 637 35.29 -11.69 -27.60
N VAL A 638 34.91 -10.42 -27.75
CA VAL A 638 34.75 -9.48 -26.63
C VAL A 638 33.28 -9.42 -26.21
N TYR A 639 33.00 -9.63 -24.93
CA TYR A 639 31.68 -9.41 -24.34
C TYR A 639 31.75 -8.22 -23.36
N LYS A 640 30.94 -7.20 -23.59
CA LYS A 640 30.82 -5.98 -22.79
C LYS A 640 29.64 -6.05 -21.83
N VAL A 641 29.93 -5.77 -20.56
CA VAL A 641 28.90 -5.64 -19.51
C VAL A 641 28.27 -4.25 -19.51
N GLY A 642 27.08 -4.13 -18.94
CA GLY A 642 26.53 -2.84 -18.54
C GLY A 642 27.16 -2.34 -17.25
N ARG A 643 27.32 -1.01 -17.10
CA ARG A 643 27.75 -0.37 -15.86
C ARG A 643 26.68 0.59 -15.35
N GLU A 644 26.38 0.51 -14.06
CA GLU A 644 25.61 1.55 -13.39
C GLU A 644 26.23 1.88 -12.04
N VAL A 645 26.07 3.13 -11.63
CA VAL A 645 26.41 3.58 -10.28
C VAL A 645 25.18 3.36 -9.41
N GLU A 646 25.28 2.44 -8.46
CA GLU A 646 24.17 2.05 -7.58
C GLU A 646 24.49 2.32 -6.11
N LYS A 647 23.45 2.30 -5.26
CA LYS A 647 23.64 2.23 -3.80
C LYS A 647 24.45 0.99 -3.47
N MET A 648 25.51 1.13 -2.67
CA MET A 648 26.14 -0.02 -2.03
C MET A 648 25.15 -0.64 -1.04
N SER A 649 24.56 -1.78 -1.41
CA SER A 649 23.65 -2.54 -0.56
C SER A 649 24.30 -3.85 -0.14
N LYS A 650 24.15 -4.23 1.13
CA LYS A 650 24.51 -5.56 1.63
C LYS A 650 23.64 -6.68 1.03
N SER A 651 22.49 -6.34 0.42
CA SER A 651 21.56 -7.33 -0.15
C SER A 651 22.01 -7.89 -1.51
N LYS A 652 23.10 -7.36 -2.08
CA LYS A 652 23.68 -7.79 -3.35
C LYS A 652 24.89 -8.72 -3.16
N TYR A 653 25.16 -9.08 -1.90
CA TYR A 653 26.21 -10.01 -1.48
C TYR A 653 25.60 -11.25 -0.88
#